data_AF-A0A2R7K876-F1
#
_entry.id   AF-A0A2R7K876-F1
#
_cell.length_a   1.000
_cell.length_b   1.000
_cell.length_c   1.000
_cell.angle_alpha   90.00
_cell.angle_beta   90.00
_cell.angle_gamma   90.00
#
_symmetry.space_group_name_H-M   'P 1'
#
loop_
_entity.id
_entity.type
_entity.pdbx_description
1 polymer ?
#
loop_
_entity_poly.entity_id
_entity_poly.type
_entity_poly.pdbx_seq_one_letter_code
_entity_poly.pdbx_strand_id
1 'polypeptide(L)'
;KSTYDESKPKDEEHRWFGISIENAKNAWVKQVSFKHFAGGAVSLLKTAQQITVEDCIATQPISEIAGFRRHTFYTEGQQTLFQRCYSENGYHDFAVGGFGTTGPNVFIQCESFMPFNNSGAIGSWATGVLFDVSYVDGHSLSYNNREQNGRGAGWTAANSVIWETSASKIECYNPPTAQNWAFGVWGGIMAGDGHWKDVNNHISPRSLFYAQLENRLEKLPVNPHIYDLGSEPSSSPTMEVAEELTKSSVAPKESLIEWIAEVSKLNPIDTNSKGLKSANDLKVNSIESNTSNNTSKVIVKEGVLIYENKVIAGNRLSVPWWRGSLRDNDISKSLPDITRFVPGRTGTGFTDNINDVVDYLSTNNMVALEHNYGLWYERRMDDHERVRRFDADVWPPFYEQPFARSGQDLAWDQLSKYDLTKFNDWYWERLKLFADLAESKGQLLVNQQYFQHNIIEAGAHWSSSPWRSANNINSTGFPEPPPYAGDKRIFMAEQFYDVTNPARRKIHQGFIRKSLETFKENSNVIQLTSAEYTGPLHFMQFWLDEVQKWKDETGKKAIIGLSATKDVQDAILNDAQRLKTVDLIDIRYWYYKEDGSAYAPEGGKNLAPRQHARKLKTGKETDDQVYRAVREYREKYPEKVILYSTDASPKFGWPALMAGASLPNIPQIKLPDFYSALNEMKFVEGTT
;
A
#
# COMPACT_ATOMS: atom_id res chain seq x y z
N LYS A 1 -19.31 8.91 10.06
CA LYS A 1 -18.48 10.03 9.54
C LYS A 1 -17.02 9.74 9.87
N SER A 2 -16.10 9.82 8.90
CA SER A 2 -14.66 9.79 9.16
C SER A 2 -14.17 11.20 9.51
N THR A 3 -13.30 11.32 10.51
CA THR A 3 -12.61 12.57 10.84
C THR A 3 -11.35 12.68 9.99
N TYR A 4 -11.06 13.85 9.44
CA TYR A 4 -9.89 14.14 8.60
C TYR A 4 -9.30 15.51 8.97
N ASP A 5 -8.09 15.80 8.50
CA ASP A 5 -7.44 17.10 8.65
C ASP A 5 -8.06 18.13 7.69
N GLU A 6 -8.88 19.04 8.22
CA GLU A 6 -9.57 20.07 7.42
C GLU A 6 -8.61 21.04 6.71
N SER A 7 -7.34 21.12 7.13
CA SER A 7 -6.31 21.89 6.42
C SER A 7 -5.83 21.21 5.13
N LYS A 8 -6.13 19.92 4.96
CA LYS A 8 -5.78 19.09 3.80
C LYS A 8 -7.06 18.66 3.06
N PRO A 9 -7.49 19.37 2.00
CA PRO A 9 -8.73 19.02 1.28
C PRO A 9 -8.68 17.65 0.57
N LYS A 10 -7.49 17.09 0.41
CA LYS A 10 -7.25 15.76 -0.16
C LYS A 10 -6.60 14.82 0.86
N ASP A 11 -6.91 15.00 2.14
CA ASP A 11 -6.39 14.14 3.20
C ASP A 11 -6.69 12.66 2.90
N GLU A 12 -5.73 11.79 3.17
CA GLU A 12 -5.88 10.33 3.08
C GLU A 12 -5.45 9.64 4.39
N GLU A 13 -4.98 10.40 5.38
CA GLU A 13 -4.56 9.94 6.72
C GLU A 13 -5.78 9.82 7.65
N HIS A 14 -6.85 9.18 7.16
CA HIS A 14 -8.07 8.89 7.91
C HIS A 14 -8.70 7.55 7.49
N ARG A 15 -9.94 7.26 7.94
CA ARG A 15 -10.59 5.99 7.60
C ARG A 15 -10.89 5.92 6.10
N TRP A 16 -10.44 4.83 5.48
CA TRP A 16 -10.69 4.55 4.07
C TRP A 16 -12.07 3.96 3.81
N PHE A 17 -12.50 2.97 4.59
CA PHE A 17 -13.79 2.31 4.37
C PHE A 17 -14.72 2.48 5.56
N GLY A 18 -16.01 2.68 5.28
CA GLY A 18 -17.06 2.64 6.28
C GLY A 18 -17.30 1.22 6.78
N ILE A 19 -17.64 0.33 5.85
CA ILE A 19 -17.85 -1.10 6.11
C ILE A 19 -17.11 -1.90 5.03
N SER A 20 -16.32 -2.88 5.46
CA SER A 20 -15.73 -3.90 4.58
C SER A 20 -16.21 -5.27 5.07
N ILE A 21 -16.68 -6.12 4.16
CA ILE A 21 -17.20 -7.46 4.48
C ILE A 21 -16.40 -8.50 3.73
N GLU A 22 -15.82 -9.45 4.45
CA GLU A 22 -15.09 -10.60 3.93
C GLU A 22 -15.39 -11.82 4.82
N ASN A 23 -15.34 -13.02 4.25
CA ASN A 23 -15.58 -14.29 4.95
C ASN A 23 -16.94 -14.36 5.68
N ALA A 24 -17.96 -13.71 5.10
CA ALA A 24 -19.29 -13.63 5.67
C ALA A 24 -20.37 -14.01 4.64
N LYS A 25 -21.46 -14.57 5.15
CA LYS A 25 -22.63 -14.97 4.35
C LYS A 25 -23.92 -14.60 5.06
N ASN A 26 -24.95 -14.22 4.30
CA ASN A 26 -26.27 -13.82 4.84
C ASN A 26 -26.15 -12.63 5.79
N ALA A 27 -25.68 -11.49 5.27
CA ALA A 27 -25.53 -10.27 6.06
C ALA A 27 -26.18 -9.06 5.38
N TRP A 28 -26.46 -8.04 6.19
CA TRP A 28 -27.11 -6.81 5.76
C TRP A 28 -26.33 -5.58 6.22
N VAL A 29 -26.24 -4.58 5.36
CA VAL A 29 -25.92 -3.20 5.70
C VAL A 29 -27.14 -2.36 5.36
N LYS A 30 -27.82 -1.80 6.37
CA LYS A 30 -29.13 -1.18 6.19
C LYS A 30 -29.18 0.20 6.84
N GLN A 31 -29.72 1.19 6.13
CA GLN A 31 -30.02 2.52 6.66
C GLN A 31 -28.80 3.23 7.28
N VAL A 32 -27.66 3.18 6.59
CA VAL A 32 -26.40 3.78 7.06
C VAL A 32 -26.02 4.99 6.20
N SER A 33 -25.69 6.10 6.87
CA SER A 33 -25.13 7.29 6.22
C SER A 33 -23.61 7.39 6.42
N PHE A 34 -22.87 7.44 5.32
CA PHE A 34 -21.42 7.54 5.25
C PHE A 34 -21.01 8.95 4.85
N LYS A 35 -19.98 9.46 5.52
CA LYS A 35 -19.40 10.79 5.24
C LYS A 35 -17.88 10.76 5.37
N HIS A 36 -17.18 11.35 4.39
CA HIS A 36 -15.74 11.63 4.42
C HIS A 36 -14.80 10.43 4.28
N PHE A 37 -15.25 9.28 3.77
CA PHE A 37 -14.37 8.12 3.60
C PHE A 37 -13.51 8.24 2.34
N ALA A 38 -12.23 7.87 2.43
CA ALA A 38 -11.27 7.98 1.31
C ALA A 38 -11.41 6.86 0.27
N GLY A 39 -11.67 5.64 0.74
CA GLY A 39 -11.80 4.43 -0.08
C GLY A 39 -13.23 4.17 -0.54
N GLY A 40 -14.21 4.16 0.36
CA GLY A 40 -15.60 3.90 0.01
C GLY A 40 -16.54 3.73 1.20
N ALA A 41 -17.84 3.63 0.92
CA ALA A 41 -18.87 3.41 1.93
C ALA A 41 -18.95 1.92 2.32
N VAL A 42 -19.20 1.05 1.33
CA VAL A 42 -19.33 -0.39 1.52
C VAL A 42 -18.49 -1.14 0.49
N SER A 43 -17.58 -1.99 0.96
CA SER A 43 -16.77 -2.89 0.14
C SER A 43 -17.08 -4.35 0.49
N LEU A 44 -17.59 -5.09 -0.48
CA LEU A 44 -17.84 -6.53 -0.35
C LEU A 44 -16.70 -7.28 -1.03
N LEU A 45 -15.84 -7.94 -0.25
CA LEU A 45 -14.67 -8.63 -0.78
C LEU A 45 -15.01 -10.04 -1.29
N LYS A 46 -14.05 -10.67 -1.97
CA LYS A 46 -14.22 -11.89 -2.78
C LYS A 46 -14.94 -13.06 -2.11
N THR A 47 -14.78 -13.24 -0.80
CA THR A 47 -15.40 -14.34 -0.04
C THR A 47 -16.73 -13.95 0.60
N ALA A 48 -17.22 -12.73 0.38
CA ALA A 48 -18.56 -12.31 0.79
C ALA A 48 -19.62 -12.91 -0.14
N GLN A 49 -20.69 -13.45 0.45
CA GLN A 49 -21.77 -14.11 -0.30
C GLN A 49 -23.14 -13.75 0.28
N GLN A 50 -24.16 -13.55 -0.55
CA GLN A 50 -25.54 -13.32 -0.07
C GLN A 50 -25.63 -12.11 0.87
N ILE A 51 -25.17 -10.97 0.38
CA ILE A 51 -25.12 -9.72 1.15
C ILE A 51 -26.09 -8.71 0.54
N THR A 52 -26.90 -8.08 1.39
CA THR A 52 -27.76 -6.97 0.97
C THR A 52 -27.25 -5.66 1.58
N VAL A 53 -27.05 -4.65 0.75
CA VAL A 53 -26.77 -3.28 1.13
C VAL A 53 -27.97 -2.45 0.72
N GLU A 54 -28.71 -1.90 1.67
CA GLU A 54 -29.97 -1.20 1.38
C GLU A 54 -30.11 0.13 2.11
N ASP A 55 -30.75 1.09 1.46
CA ASP A 55 -31.11 2.38 2.04
C ASP A 55 -29.89 3.17 2.56
N CYS A 56 -28.76 3.12 1.82
CA CYS A 56 -27.48 3.69 2.24
C CYS A 56 -27.14 4.97 1.47
N ILE A 57 -26.59 5.96 2.18
CA ILE A 57 -26.24 7.27 1.60
C ILE A 57 -24.76 7.56 1.84
N ALA A 58 -23.99 7.86 0.80
CA ALA A 58 -22.58 8.22 0.89
C ALA A 58 -22.35 9.64 0.35
N THR A 59 -21.85 10.54 1.20
CA THR A 59 -21.67 11.96 0.86
C THR A 59 -20.30 12.50 1.24
N GLN A 60 -19.87 13.55 0.55
CA GLN A 60 -18.67 14.34 0.87
C GLN A 60 -17.40 13.47 1.05
N PRO A 61 -16.99 12.65 0.06
CA PRO A 61 -15.74 11.88 0.17
C PRO A 61 -14.51 12.80 0.22
N ILE A 62 -13.51 12.42 1.02
CA ILE A 62 -12.24 13.16 1.17
C ILE A 62 -11.10 12.21 0.80
N SER A 63 -10.36 12.55 -0.26
CA SER A 63 -9.17 11.83 -0.76
C SER A 63 -8.61 12.54 -1.99
N GLU A 64 -7.50 12.06 -2.55
CA GLU A 64 -7.19 12.29 -3.96
C GLU A 64 -8.29 11.72 -4.87
N ILE A 65 -8.49 12.33 -6.04
CA ILE A 65 -9.36 11.79 -7.09
C ILE A 65 -8.50 10.91 -7.98
N ALA A 66 -8.44 9.63 -7.64
CA ALA A 66 -7.55 8.67 -8.27
C ALA A 66 -8.06 7.24 -8.09
N GLY A 67 -7.51 6.30 -8.86
CA GLY A 67 -7.90 4.89 -8.81
C GLY A 67 -7.87 4.32 -7.38
N PHE A 68 -8.67 3.28 -7.10
CA PHE A 68 -8.83 2.62 -5.79
C PHE A 68 -9.20 3.52 -4.59
N ARG A 69 -9.35 4.83 -4.78
CA ARG A 69 -10.06 5.73 -3.87
C ARG A 69 -11.50 5.87 -4.36
N ARG A 70 -12.41 6.17 -3.44
CA ARG A 70 -13.82 6.44 -3.72
C ARG A 70 -14.48 5.39 -4.64
N HIS A 71 -14.18 4.12 -4.42
CA HIS A 71 -14.99 3.00 -4.90
C HIS A 71 -16.14 2.85 -3.90
N THR A 72 -17.23 3.60 -4.08
CA THR A 72 -18.16 3.90 -2.98
C THR A 72 -18.97 2.69 -2.53
N PHE A 73 -19.68 2.05 -3.45
CA PHE A 73 -20.40 0.80 -3.27
C PHE A 73 -19.78 -0.24 -4.20
N TYR A 74 -18.87 -1.04 -3.63
CA TYR A 74 -17.98 -1.92 -4.37
C TYR A 74 -18.23 -3.38 -4.02
N THR A 75 -18.17 -4.27 -5.01
CA THR A 75 -18.25 -5.72 -4.79
C THR A 75 -17.28 -6.53 -5.65
N GLU A 76 -16.57 -7.46 -5.00
CA GLU A 76 -15.93 -8.67 -5.54
C GLU A 76 -16.67 -9.93 -5.08
N GLY A 77 -17.72 -9.79 -4.28
CA GLY A 77 -18.52 -10.88 -3.74
C GLY A 77 -19.48 -11.48 -4.76
N GLN A 78 -20.37 -12.35 -4.27
CA GLN A 78 -21.35 -13.05 -5.09
C GLN A 78 -22.74 -13.07 -4.45
N GLN A 79 -23.79 -13.10 -5.29
CA GLN A 79 -25.18 -13.00 -4.83
C GLN A 79 -25.38 -11.74 -3.98
N THR A 80 -24.92 -10.59 -4.48
CA THR A 80 -25.03 -9.31 -3.76
C THR A 80 -26.16 -8.46 -4.30
N LEU A 81 -26.83 -7.74 -3.41
CA LEU A 81 -27.91 -6.81 -3.73
C LEU A 81 -27.60 -5.46 -3.09
N PHE A 82 -27.42 -4.43 -3.91
CA PHE A 82 -27.40 -3.04 -3.50
C PHE A 82 -28.74 -2.44 -3.92
N GLN A 83 -29.57 -1.98 -2.98
CA GLN A 83 -30.84 -1.33 -3.32
C GLN A 83 -31.00 0.02 -2.65
N ARG A 84 -31.53 1.00 -3.40
CA ARG A 84 -31.78 2.36 -2.88
C ARG A 84 -30.53 2.90 -2.18
N CYS A 85 -29.44 2.97 -2.93
CA CYS A 85 -28.18 3.53 -2.47
C CYS A 85 -27.88 4.81 -3.23
N TYR A 86 -27.48 5.86 -2.52
CA TYR A 86 -27.07 7.15 -3.09
C TYR A 86 -25.59 7.40 -2.84
N SER A 87 -24.88 7.88 -3.86
CA SER A 87 -23.48 8.31 -3.77
C SER A 87 -23.26 9.61 -4.53
N GLU A 88 -22.34 10.44 -4.06
CA GLU A 88 -21.87 11.65 -4.76
C GLU A 88 -20.34 11.71 -4.86
N ASN A 89 -19.84 12.25 -5.96
CA ASN A 89 -18.42 12.59 -6.17
C ASN A 89 -17.44 11.41 -5.96
N GLY A 90 -17.90 10.17 -6.19
CA GLY A 90 -17.04 9.00 -6.16
C GLY A 90 -16.14 8.88 -7.39
N TYR A 91 -15.15 7.99 -7.34
CA TYR A 91 -14.38 7.62 -8.53
C TYR A 91 -15.16 6.59 -9.32
N HIS A 92 -15.55 5.51 -8.65
CA HIS A 92 -16.54 4.55 -9.15
C HIS A 92 -17.62 4.38 -8.09
N ASP A 93 -18.81 4.94 -8.29
CA ASP A 93 -19.85 4.93 -7.26
C ASP A 93 -20.47 3.55 -7.05
N PHE A 94 -20.80 2.85 -8.13
CA PHE A 94 -21.35 1.49 -8.10
C PHE A 94 -20.52 0.60 -9.00
N ALA A 95 -19.74 -0.30 -8.41
CA ALA A 95 -18.73 -1.04 -9.14
C ALA A 95 -18.65 -2.52 -8.78
N VAL A 96 -18.56 -3.35 -9.82
CA VAL A 96 -18.15 -4.75 -9.72
C VAL A 96 -16.69 -4.86 -10.16
N GLY A 97 -15.80 -5.16 -9.22
CA GLY A 97 -14.37 -5.25 -9.46
C GLY A 97 -13.86 -6.69 -9.50
N GLY A 98 -12.57 -6.88 -9.17
CA GLY A 98 -11.94 -8.20 -9.06
C GLY A 98 -11.61 -8.89 -10.38
N PHE A 99 -11.19 -10.16 -10.29
CA PHE A 99 -10.92 -11.03 -11.44
C PHE A 99 -11.87 -12.22 -11.37
N GLY A 100 -12.74 -12.37 -12.38
CA GLY A 100 -13.72 -13.44 -12.46
C GLY A 100 -14.82 -13.34 -11.41
N THR A 101 -15.24 -12.12 -11.05
CA THR A 101 -16.26 -11.91 -10.01
C THR A 101 -17.57 -12.59 -10.40
N THR A 102 -18.06 -13.45 -9.50
CA THR A 102 -19.20 -14.32 -9.76
C THR A 102 -20.50 -13.61 -9.39
N GLY A 103 -21.46 -13.59 -10.32
CA GLY A 103 -22.79 -13.05 -10.05
C GLY A 103 -23.75 -14.01 -9.34
N PRO A 104 -25.03 -13.65 -9.23
CA PRO A 104 -25.57 -12.34 -9.61
C PRO A 104 -25.10 -11.22 -8.67
N ASN A 105 -24.81 -10.04 -9.22
CA ASN A 105 -24.53 -8.83 -8.46
C ASN A 105 -25.44 -7.72 -8.97
N VAL A 106 -26.34 -7.24 -8.10
CA VAL A 106 -27.48 -6.42 -8.50
C VAL A 106 -27.38 -5.04 -7.84
N PHE A 107 -27.58 -3.98 -8.63
CA PHE A 107 -27.76 -2.60 -8.18
C PHE A 107 -29.16 -2.14 -8.62
N ILE A 108 -30.05 -1.89 -7.66
CA ILE A 108 -31.45 -1.53 -7.91
C ILE A 108 -31.75 -0.15 -7.35
N GLN A 109 -32.28 0.75 -8.17
CA GLN A 109 -32.63 2.10 -7.73
C GLN A 109 -31.45 2.79 -7.03
N CYS A 110 -30.27 2.67 -7.62
CA CYS A 110 -29.05 3.30 -7.15
C CYS A 110 -28.82 4.60 -7.92
N GLU A 111 -28.39 5.66 -7.22
CA GLU A 111 -28.13 6.97 -7.80
C GLU A 111 -26.68 7.43 -7.54
N SER A 112 -25.99 7.78 -8.61
CA SER A 112 -24.61 8.29 -8.62
C SER A 112 -24.62 9.73 -9.11
N PHE A 113 -24.22 10.67 -8.25
CA PHE A 113 -24.20 12.09 -8.54
C PHE A 113 -22.78 12.57 -8.84
N MET A 114 -22.53 12.95 -10.10
CA MET A 114 -21.26 13.51 -10.59
C MET A 114 -20.01 12.68 -10.23
N PRO A 115 -19.93 11.38 -10.58
CA PRO A 115 -18.71 10.61 -10.36
C PRO A 115 -17.59 11.02 -11.33
N PHE A 116 -16.34 10.74 -10.94
CA PHE A 116 -15.15 11.03 -11.73
C PHE A 116 -14.79 9.93 -12.74
N ASN A 117 -15.43 8.77 -12.66
CA ASN A 117 -15.25 7.66 -13.58
C ASN A 117 -16.53 6.79 -13.63
N ASN A 118 -16.52 5.74 -14.46
CA ASN A 118 -17.72 4.99 -14.81
C ASN A 118 -18.28 4.15 -13.65
N SER A 119 -19.60 4.03 -13.53
CA SER A 119 -20.19 2.91 -12.78
C SER A 119 -20.22 1.65 -13.67
N GLY A 120 -20.48 0.48 -13.10
CA GLY A 120 -20.60 -0.78 -13.84
C GLY A 120 -19.55 -1.82 -13.47
N ALA A 121 -19.14 -2.63 -14.43
CA ALA A 121 -18.07 -3.61 -14.22
C ALA A 121 -16.71 -2.96 -14.55
N ILE A 122 -15.80 -2.99 -13.58
CA ILE A 122 -14.46 -2.40 -13.70
C ILE A 122 -13.34 -3.46 -13.60
N GLY A 123 -13.64 -4.62 -13.02
CA GLY A 123 -12.76 -5.78 -12.94
C GLY A 123 -12.76 -6.63 -14.21
N SER A 124 -11.93 -7.68 -14.25
CA SER A 124 -11.91 -8.63 -15.35
C SER A 124 -13.06 -9.62 -15.25
N TRP A 125 -13.87 -9.73 -16.30
CA TRP A 125 -14.82 -10.83 -16.51
C TRP A 125 -15.80 -11.06 -15.36
N ALA A 126 -16.48 -10.02 -14.90
CA ALA A 126 -17.61 -10.17 -13.99
C ALA A 126 -18.79 -10.83 -14.72
N THR A 127 -19.53 -11.69 -14.04
CA THR A 127 -20.70 -12.38 -14.62
C THR A 127 -21.98 -11.99 -13.91
N GLY A 128 -23.10 -11.94 -14.64
CA GLY A 128 -24.43 -11.75 -14.03
C GLY A 128 -24.58 -10.43 -13.28
N VAL A 129 -24.03 -9.34 -13.81
CA VAL A 129 -24.23 -8.00 -13.24
C VAL A 129 -25.57 -7.46 -13.73
N LEU A 130 -26.39 -6.92 -12.83
CA LEU A 130 -27.65 -6.27 -13.17
C LEU A 130 -27.67 -4.85 -12.59
N PHE A 131 -27.78 -3.85 -13.46
CA PHE A 131 -28.20 -2.49 -13.08
C PHE A 131 -29.67 -2.33 -13.43
N ASP A 132 -30.50 -2.07 -12.44
CA ASP A 132 -31.96 -2.07 -12.53
C ASP A 132 -32.48 -0.74 -11.97
N VAL A 133 -33.22 0.05 -12.76
CA VAL A 133 -33.77 1.35 -12.29
C VAL A 133 -32.69 2.32 -11.77
N SER A 134 -31.46 2.24 -12.27
CA SER A 134 -30.33 3.04 -11.76
C SER A 134 -30.19 4.39 -12.49
N TYR A 135 -29.52 5.34 -11.84
CA TYR A 135 -29.21 6.65 -12.41
C TYR A 135 -27.74 7.03 -12.20
N VAL A 136 -27.04 7.42 -13.26
CA VAL A 136 -25.65 7.91 -13.22
C VAL A 136 -25.57 9.30 -13.86
N ASP A 137 -25.47 10.33 -13.04
CA ASP A 137 -25.42 11.72 -13.46
C ASP A 137 -23.99 12.16 -13.80
N GLY A 138 -23.76 12.59 -15.04
CA GLY A 138 -22.49 13.19 -15.47
C GLY A 138 -21.40 12.22 -15.94
N HIS A 139 -21.64 10.90 -15.91
CA HIS A 139 -20.67 9.91 -16.40
C HIS A 139 -21.33 8.67 -17.04
N SER A 140 -20.51 7.73 -17.47
CA SER A 140 -20.95 6.47 -18.05
C SER A 140 -21.31 5.37 -17.05
N LEU A 141 -22.28 4.55 -17.43
CA LEU A 141 -22.46 3.18 -16.94
C LEU A 141 -21.89 2.22 -17.99
N SER A 142 -20.92 1.36 -17.62
CA SER A 142 -20.12 0.63 -18.59
C SER A 142 -19.99 -0.88 -18.33
N TYR A 143 -20.30 -1.65 -19.38
CA TYR A 143 -19.88 -3.03 -19.65
C TYR A 143 -19.00 -3.02 -20.89
N ASN A 144 -17.69 -2.77 -20.72
CA ASN A 144 -16.77 -2.47 -21.80
C ASN A 144 -15.54 -3.38 -21.83
N ASN A 145 -14.67 -3.16 -22.82
CA ASN A 145 -13.31 -3.70 -22.82
C ASN A 145 -12.35 -2.59 -22.37
N ARG A 146 -11.73 -2.76 -21.20
CA ARG A 146 -10.74 -1.84 -20.66
C ARG A 146 -9.34 -2.06 -21.23
N GLU A 147 -9.15 -3.04 -22.11
CA GLU A 147 -7.87 -3.38 -22.73
C GLU A 147 -6.76 -3.56 -21.66
N GLN A 148 -5.69 -2.76 -21.73
CA GLN A 148 -4.58 -2.78 -20.78
C GLN A 148 -4.83 -1.95 -19.51
N ASN A 149 -5.88 -1.13 -19.46
CA ASN A 149 -6.23 -0.37 -18.26
C ASN A 149 -6.63 -1.32 -17.12
N GLY A 150 -6.45 -0.89 -15.87
CA GLY A 150 -6.70 -1.74 -14.70
C GLY A 150 -5.87 -3.03 -14.67
N ARG A 151 -4.63 -3.00 -15.20
CA ARG A 151 -3.68 -4.15 -15.28
C ARG A 151 -4.04 -5.23 -16.29
N GLY A 152 -4.53 -4.81 -17.45
CA GLY A 152 -5.06 -5.76 -18.41
C GLY A 152 -6.41 -6.29 -17.96
N ALA A 153 -7.30 -5.41 -17.49
CA ALA A 153 -8.62 -5.82 -17.04
C ALA A 153 -9.42 -6.48 -18.18
N GLY A 154 -9.21 -6.04 -19.43
CA GLY A 154 -9.87 -6.60 -20.60
C GLY A 154 -11.39 -6.40 -20.56
N TRP A 155 -12.13 -7.42 -21.01
CA TRP A 155 -13.59 -7.43 -20.95
C TRP A 155 -14.10 -7.46 -19.52
N THR A 156 -14.96 -6.50 -19.16
CA THR A 156 -15.32 -6.31 -17.75
C THR A 156 -16.58 -7.06 -17.32
N ALA A 157 -17.54 -7.27 -18.23
CA ALA A 157 -18.80 -7.95 -17.93
C ALA A 157 -19.17 -8.97 -18.99
N ALA A 158 -19.80 -10.06 -18.56
CA ALA A 158 -20.38 -11.12 -19.38
C ALA A 158 -21.74 -11.55 -18.81
N ASN A 159 -22.69 -11.92 -19.67
CA ASN A 159 -24.03 -12.37 -19.27
C ASN A 159 -24.72 -11.38 -18.32
N SER A 160 -24.61 -10.07 -18.61
CA SER A 160 -25.01 -8.98 -17.74
C SER A 160 -26.05 -8.07 -18.39
N VAL A 161 -26.91 -7.42 -17.59
CA VAL A 161 -28.10 -6.70 -18.05
C VAL A 161 -28.14 -5.29 -17.46
N ILE A 162 -28.41 -4.31 -18.31
CA ILE A 162 -28.83 -2.96 -17.93
C ILE A 162 -30.32 -2.86 -18.20
N TRP A 163 -31.11 -2.56 -17.18
CA TRP A 163 -32.57 -2.53 -17.24
C TRP A 163 -33.08 -1.18 -16.71
N GLU A 164 -33.91 -0.51 -17.50
CA GLU A 164 -34.67 0.68 -17.10
C GLU A 164 -33.79 1.75 -16.43
N THR A 165 -32.60 1.98 -16.99
CA THR A 165 -31.50 2.71 -16.36
C THR A 165 -31.06 3.89 -17.21
N SER A 166 -30.70 5.00 -16.56
CA SER A 166 -30.33 6.25 -17.20
C SER A 166 -28.89 6.65 -16.84
N ALA A 167 -28.08 7.06 -17.82
CA ALA A 167 -26.73 7.59 -17.59
C ALA A 167 -26.33 8.56 -18.70
N SER A 168 -25.36 9.46 -18.46
CA SER A 168 -24.89 10.36 -19.54
C SER A 168 -24.33 9.59 -20.75
N LYS A 169 -23.74 8.42 -20.51
CA LYS A 169 -23.30 7.47 -21.53
C LYS A 169 -23.57 6.04 -21.06
N ILE A 170 -24.00 5.15 -21.95
CA ILE A 170 -24.14 3.72 -21.65
C ILE A 170 -23.26 2.94 -22.61
N GLU A 171 -22.38 2.11 -22.06
CA GLU A 171 -21.56 1.16 -22.81
C GLU A 171 -22.03 -0.26 -22.54
N CYS A 172 -22.47 -0.97 -23.58
CA CYS A 172 -22.88 -2.36 -23.50
C CYS A 172 -22.25 -3.12 -24.66
N TYR A 173 -21.12 -3.79 -24.41
CA TYR A 173 -20.43 -4.61 -25.40
C TYR A 173 -20.62 -6.10 -25.13
N ASN A 174 -20.57 -6.92 -26.17
CA ASN A 174 -20.50 -8.36 -26.04
C ASN A 174 -19.03 -8.81 -25.97
N PRO A 175 -18.59 -9.43 -24.87
CA PRO A 175 -17.28 -10.08 -24.88
C PRO A 175 -17.32 -11.34 -25.76
N PRO A 176 -16.16 -11.86 -26.19
CA PRO A 176 -16.10 -13.14 -26.89
C PRO A 176 -16.85 -14.23 -26.10
N THR A 177 -17.68 -15.01 -26.77
CA THR A 177 -18.43 -16.16 -26.21
C THR A 177 -19.57 -15.85 -25.22
N ALA A 178 -19.85 -14.60 -24.89
CA ALA A 178 -20.96 -14.23 -24.01
C ALA A 178 -21.70 -12.98 -24.52
N GLN A 179 -22.85 -12.70 -23.91
CA GLN A 179 -23.72 -11.60 -24.33
C GLN A 179 -23.99 -10.67 -23.16
N ASN A 180 -24.20 -9.39 -23.45
CA ASN A 180 -24.73 -8.40 -22.53
C ASN A 180 -25.93 -7.72 -23.18
N TRP A 181 -26.85 -7.21 -22.35
CA TRP A 181 -28.11 -6.64 -22.80
C TRP A 181 -28.39 -5.29 -22.15
N ALA A 182 -29.07 -4.41 -22.89
CA ALA A 182 -29.57 -3.13 -22.42
C ALA A 182 -31.02 -2.94 -22.90
N PHE A 183 -31.94 -2.76 -21.94
CA PHE A 183 -33.38 -2.64 -22.18
C PHE A 183 -33.93 -1.39 -21.47
N GLY A 184 -34.72 -0.56 -22.16
CA GLY A 184 -35.39 0.59 -21.53
C GLY A 184 -34.42 1.66 -21.04
N VAL A 185 -33.33 1.88 -21.79
CA VAL A 185 -32.20 2.68 -21.32
C VAL A 185 -32.19 4.09 -21.90
N TRP A 186 -31.72 5.06 -21.11
CA TRP A 186 -31.62 6.46 -21.51
C TRP A 186 -30.19 6.98 -21.37
N GLY A 187 -29.68 7.63 -22.41
CA GLY A 187 -28.36 8.20 -22.36
C GLY A 187 -27.98 9.01 -23.59
N GLY A 188 -27.10 9.98 -23.40
CA GLY A 188 -26.65 10.87 -24.47
C GLY A 188 -25.78 10.17 -25.51
N ILE A 189 -25.06 9.13 -25.10
CA ILE A 189 -24.19 8.31 -25.95
C ILE A 189 -24.43 6.84 -25.65
N MET A 190 -24.71 6.05 -26.69
CA MET A 190 -24.81 4.59 -26.62
C MET A 190 -23.64 3.98 -27.39
N ALA A 191 -22.87 3.09 -26.76
CA ALA A 191 -21.71 2.45 -27.39
C ALA A 191 -21.63 0.95 -27.08
N GLY A 192 -21.17 0.18 -28.06
CA GLY A 192 -20.97 -1.25 -27.95
C GLY A 192 -21.96 -2.09 -28.75
N ASP A 193 -21.59 -3.35 -28.94
CA ASP A 193 -22.25 -4.34 -29.78
C ASP A 193 -23.13 -5.32 -29.00
N GLY A 194 -23.48 -4.98 -27.76
CA GLY A 194 -24.46 -5.67 -26.93
C GLY A 194 -25.86 -5.70 -27.58
N HIS A 195 -26.79 -6.42 -26.95
CA HIS A 195 -28.17 -6.40 -27.40
C HIS A 195 -28.90 -5.19 -26.82
N TRP A 196 -29.48 -4.35 -27.68
CA TRP A 196 -30.21 -3.15 -27.29
C TRP A 196 -31.67 -3.24 -27.71
N LYS A 197 -32.57 -2.83 -26.82
CA LYS A 197 -34.00 -2.70 -27.12
C LYS A 197 -34.63 -1.59 -26.29
N ASP A 198 -35.63 -0.92 -26.87
CA ASP A 198 -36.40 0.13 -26.19
C ASP A 198 -35.49 1.27 -25.67
N VAL A 199 -34.53 1.69 -26.50
CA VAL A 199 -33.60 2.79 -26.21
C VAL A 199 -34.34 4.12 -26.26
N ASN A 200 -34.12 4.99 -25.26
CA ASN A 200 -34.87 6.23 -25.03
C ASN A 200 -36.39 5.98 -24.89
N ASN A 201 -36.73 4.89 -24.23
CA ASN A 201 -38.10 4.54 -23.91
C ASN A 201 -38.15 3.89 -22.53
N HIS A 202 -39.31 3.93 -21.89
CA HIS A 202 -39.58 3.19 -20.65
C HIS A 202 -40.14 1.80 -20.97
N ILE A 203 -39.76 0.81 -20.16
CA ILE A 203 -40.28 -0.56 -20.28
C ILE A 203 -40.98 -1.03 -19.01
N SER A 204 -41.83 -2.04 -19.19
CA SER A 204 -42.52 -2.76 -18.12
C SER A 204 -42.13 -4.23 -18.15
N PRO A 205 -41.85 -4.87 -16.99
CA PRO A 205 -41.94 -4.33 -15.62
C PRO A 205 -40.85 -3.31 -15.30
N ARG A 206 -41.11 -2.41 -14.33
CA ARG A 206 -40.17 -1.36 -13.91
C ARG A 206 -38.85 -1.94 -13.41
N SER A 207 -38.89 -2.99 -12.59
CA SER A 207 -37.70 -3.71 -12.11
C SER A 207 -37.69 -5.15 -12.61
N LEU A 208 -36.61 -5.53 -13.29
CA LEU A 208 -36.39 -6.90 -13.74
C LEU A 208 -36.16 -7.84 -12.56
N PHE A 209 -35.35 -7.44 -11.57
CA PHE A 209 -35.04 -8.27 -10.42
C PHE A 209 -36.30 -8.65 -9.65
N TYR A 210 -37.16 -7.67 -9.33
CA TYR A 210 -38.37 -7.94 -8.57
C TYR A 210 -39.41 -8.71 -9.37
N ALA A 211 -39.51 -8.49 -10.68
CA ALA A 211 -40.36 -9.32 -11.54
C ALA A 211 -39.91 -10.78 -11.58
N GLN A 212 -38.60 -11.04 -11.68
CA GLN A 212 -38.04 -12.40 -11.60
C GLN A 212 -38.23 -13.02 -10.21
N LEU A 213 -38.06 -12.22 -9.15
CA LEU A 213 -38.26 -12.67 -7.77
C LEU A 213 -39.71 -13.05 -7.51
N GLU A 214 -40.66 -12.23 -7.97
CA GLU A 214 -42.10 -12.50 -7.87
C GLU A 214 -42.48 -13.74 -8.67
N ASN A 215 -42.00 -13.87 -9.91
CA ASN A 215 -42.25 -15.06 -10.72
C ASN A 215 -41.75 -16.34 -10.02
N ARG A 216 -40.56 -16.29 -9.40
CA ARG A 216 -39.97 -17.41 -8.66
C ARG A 216 -40.72 -17.75 -7.36
N LEU A 217 -41.23 -16.75 -6.66
CA LEU A 217 -41.87 -16.90 -5.35
C LEU A 217 -43.41 -16.93 -5.42
N GLU A 218 -43.98 -16.76 -6.61
CA GLU A 218 -45.41 -16.53 -6.91
C GLU A 218 -45.98 -15.23 -6.31
N LYS A 219 -45.45 -14.78 -5.18
CA LYS A 219 -45.78 -13.52 -4.50
C LYS A 219 -44.54 -12.96 -3.81
N LEU A 220 -44.33 -11.65 -3.92
CA LEU A 220 -43.23 -11.00 -3.19
C LEU A 220 -43.42 -11.09 -1.67
N PRO A 221 -42.37 -11.48 -0.91
CA PRO A 221 -42.43 -11.60 0.54
C PRO A 221 -42.39 -10.24 1.25
N VAL A 222 -41.93 -9.20 0.55
CA VAL A 222 -41.78 -7.83 1.05
C VAL A 222 -42.19 -6.84 -0.02
N ASN A 223 -42.63 -5.64 0.40
CA ASN A 223 -42.81 -4.53 -0.55
C ASN A 223 -41.43 -4.10 -1.06
N PRO A 224 -41.20 -4.06 -2.38
CA PRO A 224 -39.89 -3.72 -2.93
C PRO A 224 -39.54 -2.23 -2.77
N HIS A 225 -40.52 -1.38 -2.42
CA HIS A 225 -40.35 0.07 -2.22
C HIS A 225 -39.61 0.76 -3.39
N ILE A 226 -39.84 0.30 -4.62
CA ILE A 226 -39.31 0.94 -5.82
C ILE A 226 -40.09 2.23 -6.04
N TYR A 227 -39.38 3.35 -6.12
CA TYR A 227 -39.95 4.65 -6.49
C TYR A 227 -40.77 4.56 -7.78
N ASP A 228 -42.06 4.91 -7.67
CA ASP A 228 -43.01 4.90 -8.78
C ASP A 228 -42.89 6.21 -9.57
N LEU A 229 -42.66 6.10 -10.88
CA LEU A 229 -42.62 7.26 -11.77
C LEU A 229 -44.03 7.70 -12.23
N GLY A 230 -45.06 6.92 -11.90
CA GLY A 230 -46.39 7.06 -12.49
C GLY A 230 -46.45 6.57 -13.93
N SER A 231 -47.58 6.82 -14.60
CA SER A 231 -47.73 6.53 -16.03
C SER A 231 -47.02 7.56 -16.90
N GLU A 232 -46.35 7.11 -17.97
CA GLU A 232 -45.79 8.01 -18.96
C GLU A 232 -46.89 8.91 -19.55
N PRO A 233 -46.77 10.24 -19.43
CA PRO A 233 -47.76 11.15 -19.99
C PRO A 233 -47.72 11.07 -21.52
N SER A 234 -48.90 11.16 -22.16
CA SER A 234 -49.02 11.15 -23.62
C SER A 234 -48.11 12.22 -24.25
N SER A 235 -47.52 11.90 -25.41
CA SER A 235 -46.83 12.90 -26.25
C SER A 235 -47.80 13.98 -26.81
N SER A 236 -49.10 13.83 -26.57
CA SER A 236 -50.15 14.79 -26.89
C SER A 236 -51.20 14.81 -25.76
N PRO A 237 -50.86 15.37 -24.58
CA PRO A 237 -51.76 15.38 -23.43
C PRO A 237 -52.98 16.26 -23.71
N THR A 238 -54.12 15.95 -23.08
CA THR A 238 -55.26 16.89 -23.10
C THR A 238 -54.90 18.17 -22.36
N MET A 239 -55.66 19.24 -22.58
CA MET A 239 -55.42 20.52 -21.91
C MET A 239 -55.50 20.37 -20.38
N GLU A 240 -56.45 19.57 -19.87
CA GLU A 240 -56.60 19.32 -18.43
C GLU A 240 -55.38 18.59 -17.85
N VAL A 241 -54.88 17.55 -18.55
CA VAL A 241 -53.67 16.81 -18.13
C VAL A 241 -52.44 17.72 -18.18
N ALA A 242 -52.31 18.56 -19.20
CA ALA A 242 -51.21 19.51 -19.31
C ALA A 242 -51.24 20.56 -18.18
N GLU A 243 -52.42 21.07 -17.80
CA GLU A 243 -52.57 21.98 -16.66
C GLU A 243 -52.21 21.30 -15.34
N GLU A 244 -52.60 20.04 -15.15
CA GLU A 244 -52.24 19.26 -13.95
C GLU A 244 -50.74 19.01 -13.87
N LEU A 245 -50.10 18.57 -14.96
CA LEU A 245 -48.64 18.41 -15.04
C LEU A 245 -47.90 19.73 -14.80
N THR A 246 -48.43 20.84 -15.32
CA THR A 246 -47.85 22.19 -15.11
C THR A 246 -47.93 22.61 -13.65
N LYS A 247 -49.07 22.38 -12.98
CA LYS A 247 -49.21 22.65 -11.53
C LYS A 247 -48.23 21.81 -10.72
N SER A 248 -48.09 20.53 -11.06
CA SER A 248 -47.14 19.62 -10.40
C SER A 248 -45.68 19.99 -10.63
N SER A 249 -45.33 20.58 -11.78
CA SER A 249 -43.94 20.98 -12.11
C SER A 249 -43.37 22.14 -11.29
N VAL A 250 -44.20 22.82 -10.48
CA VAL A 250 -43.73 23.91 -9.59
C VAL A 250 -42.92 23.34 -8.42
N ALA A 251 -43.20 22.10 -8.01
CA ALA A 251 -42.45 21.43 -6.96
C ALA A 251 -41.25 20.67 -7.57
N PRO A 252 -40.10 20.62 -6.87
CA PRO A 252 -39.04 19.71 -7.25
C PRO A 252 -39.54 18.27 -7.17
N LYS A 253 -39.05 17.42 -8.06
CA LYS A 253 -39.27 15.97 -7.96
C LYS A 253 -38.57 15.46 -6.70
N GLU A 254 -39.21 14.51 -6.01
CA GLU A 254 -38.61 13.82 -4.86
C GLU A 254 -37.29 13.14 -5.28
N SER A 255 -36.24 13.42 -4.51
CA SER A 255 -34.91 12.84 -4.70
C SER A 255 -34.84 11.43 -4.11
N LEU A 256 -33.87 10.61 -4.55
CA LEU A 256 -33.65 9.30 -3.93
C LEU A 256 -33.31 9.40 -2.45
N ILE A 257 -32.63 10.47 -2.01
CA ILE A 257 -32.32 10.70 -0.60
C ILE A 257 -33.60 10.87 0.23
N GLU A 258 -34.54 11.68 -0.25
CA GLU A 258 -35.86 11.87 0.39
C GLU A 258 -36.64 10.56 0.40
N TRP A 259 -36.66 9.84 -0.72
CA TRP A 259 -37.31 8.54 -0.80
C TRP A 259 -36.71 7.50 0.16
N ILE A 260 -35.38 7.41 0.26
CA ILE A 260 -34.69 6.56 1.25
C ILE A 260 -35.14 6.92 2.67
N ALA A 261 -35.26 8.20 2.98
CA ALA A 261 -35.72 8.65 4.29
C ALA A 261 -37.17 8.24 4.58
N GLU A 262 -38.07 8.32 3.59
CA GLU A 262 -39.45 7.83 3.74
C GLU A 262 -39.53 6.31 3.87
N VAL A 263 -38.82 5.56 3.04
CA VAL A 263 -38.77 4.09 3.12
C VAL A 263 -38.21 3.62 4.47
N SER A 264 -37.23 4.34 5.01
CA SER A 264 -36.66 4.03 6.34
C SER A 264 -37.71 4.15 7.45
N LYS A 265 -38.69 5.05 7.34
CA LYS A 265 -39.81 5.16 8.28
C LYS A 265 -40.81 4.01 8.10
N LEU A 266 -41.02 3.57 6.87
CA LEU A 266 -41.91 2.44 6.54
C LEU A 266 -41.31 1.09 6.96
N ASN A 267 -39.98 0.99 7.03
CA ASN A 267 -39.25 -0.24 7.35
C ASN A 267 -38.17 -0.01 8.43
N PRO A 268 -38.57 0.32 9.68
CA PRO A 268 -37.63 0.67 10.73
C PRO A 268 -36.79 -0.52 11.19
N ILE A 269 -35.52 -0.27 11.54
CA ILE A 269 -34.66 -1.25 12.21
C ILE A 269 -35.12 -1.41 13.66
N ASP A 270 -35.33 -2.66 14.11
CA ASP A 270 -35.56 -2.94 15.52
C ASP A 270 -34.30 -2.62 16.34
N THR A 271 -34.40 -1.63 17.22
CA THR A 271 -33.31 -1.19 18.10
C THR A 271 -33.40 -1.79 19.49
N ASN A 272 -34.35 -2.69 19.74
CA ASN A 272 -34.49 -3.38 21.01
C ASN A 272 -33.32 -4.36 21.24
N SER A 273 -32.45 -4.02 22.19
CA SER A 273 -31.29 -4.83 22.54
C SER A 273 -31.60 -6.00 23.48
N LYS A 274 -32.86 -6.17 23.90
CA LYS A 274 -33.26 -7.20 24.87
C LYS A 274 -33.06 -8.60 24.29
N GLY A 275 -32.15 -9.37 24.89
CA GLY A 275 -31.83 -10.74 24.48
C GLY A 275 -30.73 -10.84 23.41
N LEU A 276 -30.21 -9.71 22.93
CA LEU A 276 -28.99 -9.70 22.13
C LEU A 276 -27.78 -9.96 23.05
N LYS A 277 -26.86 -10.81 22.61
CA LYS A 277 -25.57 -10.99 23.27
C LYS A 277 -24.75 -9.71 23.09
N SER A 278 -24.08 -9.25 24.14
CA SER A 278 -23.14 -8.14 23.99
C SER A 278 -22.00 -8.57 23.07
N ALA A 279 -21.48 -7.65 22.27
CA ALA A 279 -20.23 -7.89 21.55
C ALA A 279 -19.07 -8.19 22.52
N ASN A 280 -19.17 -7.70 23.78
CA ASN A 280 -18.22 -8.02 24.85
C ASN A 280 -18.36 -9.46 25.38
N ASP A 281 -19.51 -10.12 25.14
CA ASP A 281 -19.76 -11.52 25.53
C ASP A 281 -19.26 -12.51 24.48
N LEU A 282 -18.99 -12.01 23.26
CA LEU A 282 -18.24 -12.78 22.28
C LEU A 282 -16.83 -12.95 22.86
N LYS A 283 -16.41 -14.20 23.08
CA LYS A 283 -14.98 -14.53 23.11
C LYS A 283 -14.42 -14.28 21.71
N VAL A 284 -14.37 -13.02 21.31
CA VAL A 284 -13.35 -12.60 20.37
C VAL A 284 -12.09 -13.01 21.10
N ASN A 285 -11.31 -13.94 20.52
CA ASN A 285 -9.90 -13.94 20.82
C ASN A 285 -9.47 -12.55 20.40
N SER A 286 -9.57 -11.58 21.32
CA SER A 286 -8.84 -10.36 21.19
C SER A 286 -7.46 -10.87 20.82
N ILE A 287 -6.99 -10.46 19.66
CA ILE A 287 -5.56 -10.23 19.54
C ILE A 287 -5.35 -9.07 20.51
N GLU A 288 -5.45 -9.36 21.82
CA GLU A 288 -4.64 -8.73 22.81
C GLU A 288 -3.30 -8.78 22.13
N SER A 289 -2.84 -7.61 21.70
CA SER A 289 -1.43 -7.34 21.67
C SER A 289 -0.95 -7.94 22.98
N ASN A 290 -0.43 -9.16 22.90
CA ASN A 290 0.46 -9.69 23.90
C ASN A 290 1.71 -8.82 23.76
N THR A 291 1.56 -7.53 24.10
CA THR A 291 2.53 -6.83 24.92
C THR A 291 2.58 -7.65 26.19
N SER A 292 3.23 -8.81 26.09
CA SER A 292 3.98 -9.33 27.20
C SER A 292 4.68 -8.11 27.78
N ASN A 293 4.53 -7.90 29.09
CA ASN A 293 5.23 -6.84 29.82
C ASN A 293 6.76 -7.09 29.82
N ASN A 294 7.30 -7.68 28.75
CA ASN A 294 8.70 -7.91 28.55
C ASN A 294 9.35 -6.57 28.22
N THR A 295 9.92 -5.97 29.25
CA THR A 295 10.67 -4.72 29.17
C THR A 295 12.12 -4.94 28.76
N SER A 296 12.52 -6.18 28.43
CA SER A 296 13.86 -6.50 27.96
C SER A 296 14.17 -5.71 26.69
N LYS A 297 15.37 -5.15 26.67
CA LYS A 297 15.91 -4.37 25.55
C LYS A 297 17.01 -5.16 24.86
N VAL A 298 17.19 -4.93 23.57
CA VAL A 298 18.38 -5.38 22.84
C VAL A 298 19.54 -4.52 23.32
N ILE A 299 20.64 -5.17 23.71
CA ILE A 299 21.84 -4.46 24.16
C ILE A 299 23.07 -4.95 23.40
N VAL A 300 24.07 -4.08 23.33
CA VAL A 300 25.40 -4.44 22.85
C VAL A 300 26.25 -4.81 24.05
N LYS A 301 26.77 -6.04 24.09
CA LYS A 301 27.71 -6.52 25.11
C LYS A 301 28.94 -7.07 24.42
N GLU A 302 30.11 -6.51 24.74
CA GLU A 302 31.39 -6.89 24.11
C GLU A 302 31.30 -6.90 22.57
N GLY A 303 30.57 -5.90 22.05
CA GLY A 303 30.32 -5.73 20.62
C GLY A 303 29.43 -6.80 19.98
N VAL A 304 28.68 -7.58 20.75
CA VAL A 304 27.67 -8.53 20.25
C VAL A 304 26.26 -8.08 20.63
N LEU A 305 25.31 -8.18 19.70
CA LEU A 305 23.90 -7.93 19.96
C LEU A 305 23.28 -9.10 20.72
N ILE A 306 22.76 -8.80 21.91
CA ILE A 306 22.14 -9.78 22.79
C ILE A 306 20.74 -9.33 23.23
N TYR A 307 19.90 -10.31 23.51
CA TYR A 307 18.58 -10.16 24.09
C TYR A 307 18.39 -11.21 25.19
N GLU A 308 18.02 -10.81 26.41
CA GLU A 308 17.89 -11.71 27.56
C GLU A 308 19.12 -12.64 27.77
N ASN A 309 20.32 -12.06 27.70
CA ASN A 309 21.61 -12.76 27.78
C ASN A 309 21.88 -13.80 26.67
N LYS A 310 21.08 -13.82 25.59
CA LYS A 310 21.26 -14.69 24.43
C LYS A 310 21.75 -13.89 23.22
N VAL A 311 22.73 -14.43 22.50
CA VAL A 311 23.16 -13.88 21.21
C VAL A 311 22.01 -13.99 20.20
N ILE A 312 21.71 -12.88 19.53
CA ILE A 312 20.69 -12.85 18.48
C ILE A 312 21.28 -13.42 17.20
N ALA A 313 20.73 -14.53 16.73
CA ALA A 313 21.25 -15.27 15.58
C ALA A 313 20.12 -15.94 14.78
N GLY A 314 20.17 -15.82 13.46
CA GLY A 314 19.16 -16.32 12.54
C GLY A 314 19.17 -15.56 11.20
N ASN A 315 18.20 -15.87 10.36
CA ASN A 315 18.10 -15.28 9.02
C ASN A 315 17.51 -13.85 9.07
N ARG A 316 17.56 -13.15 7.93
CA ARG A 316 17.01 -11.80 7.78
C ARG A 316 16.01 -11.76 6.63
N LEU A 317 14.88 -11.07 6.83
CA LEU A 317 13.90 -10.84 5.77
C LEU A 317 14.22 -9.53 5.05
N SER A 318 14.49 -9.58 3.75
CA SER A 318 14.55 -8.38 2.91
C SER A 318 13.17 -8.08 2.32
N VAL A 319 12.72 -6.82 2.42
CA VAL A 319 11.44 -6.41 1.84
C VAL A 319 11.48 -6.35 0.30
N PRO A 320 10.38 -6.69 -0.38
CA PRO A 320 10.28 -6.54 -1.82
C PRO A 320 10.17 -5.06 -2.23
N TRP A 321 11.07 -4.58 -3.09
CA TRP A 321 11.12 -3.16 -3.48
C TRP A 321 9.89 -2.65 -4.26
N TRP A 322 9.22 -3.54 -5.00
CA TRP A 322 8.05 -3.22 -5.87
C TRP A 322 7.23 -4.43 -6.33
N ARG A 323 7.73 -5.67 -6.17
CA ARG A 323 7.20 -6.91 -6.78
C ARG A 323 5.92 -7.48 -6.13
N GLY A 324 4.96 -6.64 -5.75
CA GLY A 324 3.65 -7.10 -5.26
C GLY A 324 2.75 -7.57 -6.42
N SER A 325 1.54 -8.03 -6.15
CA SER A 325 0.47 -8.24 -7.15
C SER A 325 -0.84 -8.60 -6.45
N LEU A 326 -1.97 -8.24 -7.03
CA LEU A 326 -3.30 -8.60 -6.50
C LEU A 326 -3.93 -9.81 -7.22
N ARG A 327 -3.15 -10.51 -8.05
CA ARG A 327 -3.58 -11.79 -8.63
C ARG A 327 -3.40 -12.90 -7.61
N ASP A 328 -4.39 -13.78 -7.47
CA ASP A 328 -4.41 -14.85 -6.45
C ASP A 328 -3.09 -15.66 -6.40
N ASN A 329 -2.57 -16.05 -7.57
CA ASN A 329 -1.34 -16.82 -7.69
C ASN A 329 -0.10 -16.10 -7.14
N ASP A 330 -0.06 -14.78 -7.21
CA ASP A 330 1.07 -13.98 -6.74
C ASP A 330 0.92 -13.65 -5.25
N ILE A 331 -0.31 -13.43 -4.78
CA ILE A 331 -0.62 -13.20 -3.36
C ILE A 331 -0.12 -14.39 -2.52
N SER A 332 -0.40 -15.62 -2.97
CA SER A 332 0.05 -16.85 -2.26
C SER A 332 1.56 -17.00 -2.12
N LYS A 333 2.35 -16.25 -2.90
CA LYS A 333 3.83 -16.27 -2.90
C LYS A 333 4.44 -14.99 -2.32
N SER A 334 3.59 -14.09 -1.81
CA SER A 334 4.04 -12.78 -1.34
C SER A 334 4.83 -12.91 -0.05
N LEU A 335 5.89 -12.10 0.05
CA LEU A 335 6.63 -11.92 1.29
C LEU A 335 6.03 -10.77 2.11
N PRO A 336 6.17 -10.81 3.44
CA PRO A 336 5.75 -9.71 4.30
C PRO A 336 6.43 -8.39 3.96
N ASP A 337 5.69 -7.29 4.11
CA ASP A 337 6.19 -5.93 3.90
C ASP A 337 5.48 -4.97 4.88
N ILE A 338 6.24 -4.14 5.58
CA ILE A 338 5.68 -3.25 6.61
C ILE A 338 4.86 -2.11 5.97
N THR A 339 5.21 -1.68 4.75
CA THR A 339 4.77 -0.43 4.12
C THR A 339 3.98 -0.64 2.83
N ARG A 340 3.66 -1.89 2.50
CA ARG A 340 2.71 -2.22 1.43
C ARG A 340 1.29 -1.89 1.87
N PHE A 341 0.57 -1.17 1.02
CA PHE A 341 -0.81 -0.77 1.24
C PHE A 341 -1.72 -1.26 0.12
N VAL A 342 -2.78 -1.97 0.48
CA VAL A 342 -3.88 -2.34 -0.40
C VAL A 342 -5.18 -1.87 0.27
N PRO A 343 -5.86 -0.87 -0.31
CA PRO A 343 -7.10 -0.34 0.24
C PRO A 343 -8.10 -1.44 0.59
N GLY A 344 -8.54 -1.45 1.85
CA GLY A 344 -9.63 -2.31 2.33
C GLY A 344 -9.27 -3.78 2.52
N ARG A 345 -8.01 -4.19 2.26
CA ARG A 345 -7.55 -5.58 2.42
C ARG A 345 -6.37 -5.69 3.36
N THR A 346 -6.43 -6.67 4.26
CA THR A 346 -5.40 -6.95 5.26
C THR A 346 -4.88 -8.38 5.13
N GLY A 347 -3.58 -8.57 5.38
CA GLY A 347 -2.90 -9.87 5.29
C GLY A 347 -1.68 -9.83 4.40
N THR A 348 -0.90 -10.91 4.40
CA THR A 348 0.34 -10.99 3.62
C THR A 348 0.07 -10.88 2.12
N GLY A 349 0.80 -9.99 1.44
CA GLY A 349 0.54 -9.65 0.03
C GLY A 349 -0.47 -8.53 -0.18
N PHE A 350 -1.18 -8.11 0.88
CA PHE A 350 -2.08 -6.97 0.90
C PHE A 350 -1.53 -5.83 1.76
N THR A 351 -2.34 -5.26 2.67
CA THR A 351 -1.83 -4.48 3.79
C THR A 351 -1.48 -5.45 4.92
N ASP A 352 -0.20 -5.79 5.06
CA ASP A 352 0.24 -6.77 6.05
C ASP A 352 -0.16 -6.40 7.49
N ASN A 353 -0.59 -7.36 8.30
CA ASN A 353 -0.80 -7.16 9.74
C ASN A 353 0.55 -7.27 10.44
N ILE A 354 0.95 -6.24 11.19
CA ILE A 354 2.30 -6.17 11.77
C ILE A 354 2.55 -7.25 12.83
N ASN A 355 1.51 -7.71 13.55
CA ASN A 355 1.67 -8.85 14.46
C ASN A 355 2.05 -10.12 13.68
N ASP A 356 1.36 -10.39 12.58
CA ASP A 356 1.62 -11.54 11.71
C ASP A 356 3.02 -11.46 11.08
N VAL A 357 3.52 -10.26 10.77
CA VAL A 357 4.89 -10.05 10.27
C VAL A 357 5.91 -10.48 11.33
N VAL A 358 5.73 -10.06 12.58
CA VAL A 358 6.60 -10.41 13.72
C VAL A 358 6.55 -11.92 14.01
N ASP A 359 5.37 -12.52 13.95
CA ASP A 359 5.16 -13.98 14.09
C ASP A 359 5.79 -14.76 12.93
N TYR A 360 5.71 -14.23 11.71
CA TYR A 360 6.35 -14.81 10.53
C TYR A 360 7.87 -14.88 10.72
N LEU A 361 8.49 -13.82 11.25
CA LEU A 361 9.93 -13.83 11.56
C LEU A 361 10.27 -14.95 12.55
N SER A 362 9.52 -15.06 13.66
CA SER A 362 9.74 -16.11 14.67
C SER A 362 9.62 -17.52 14.08
N THR A 363 8.57 -17.75 13.29
CA THR A 363 8.25 -19.06 12.70
C THR A 363 9.30 -19.50 11.67
N ASN A 364 9.96 -18.55 11.00
CA ASN A 364 10.93 -18.82 9.94
C ASN A 364 12.40 -18.68 10.38
N ASN A 365 12.68 -18.67 11.69
CA ASN A 365 14.03 -18.47 12.25
C ASN A 365 14.70 -17.19 11.69
N MET A 366 13.92 -16.11 11.60
CA MET A 366 14.39 -14.80 11.17
C MET A 366 14.46 -13.86 12.37
N VAL A 367 15.56 -13.13 12.50
CA VAL A 367 15.84 -12.24 13.63
C VAL A 367 15.79 -10.77 13.28
N ALA A 368 15.79 -10.42 11.98
CA ALA A 368 15.65 -9.04 11.56
C ALA A 368 14.89 -8.90 10.25
N LEU A 369 14.29 -7.73 10.06
CA LEU A 369 13.71 -7.28 8.80
C LEU A 369 14.52 -6.11 8.28
N GLU A 370 15.03 -6.21 7.05
CA GLU A 370 15.71 -5.11 6.35
C GLU A 370 14.69 -4.32 5.53
N HIS A 371 14.53 -3.04 5.88
CA HIS A 371 13.53 -2.15 5.29
C HIS A 371 14.19 -0.97 4.57
N ASN A 372 13.69 -0.67 3.37
CA ASN A 372 13.86 0.58 2.65
C ASN A 372 12.49 0.99 2.06
N TYR A 373 12.31 2.27 1.70
CA TYR A 373 11.11 2.68 0.98
C TYR A 373 11.07 2.14 -0.45
N GLY A 374 9.87 1.87 -0.96
CA GLY A 374 9.68 1.21 -2.24
C GLY A 374 10.27 1.99 -3.43
N LEU A 375 10.63 1.25 -4.49
CA LEU A 375 11.23 1.79 -5.71
C LEU A 375 10.34 2.84 -6.38
N TRP A 376 9.03 2.65 -6.32
CA TRP A 376 7.99 3.59 -6.74
C TRP A 376 6.70 3.33 -5.96
N TYR A 377 5.82 4.32 -5.95
CA TYR A 377 4.54 4.26 -5.24
C TYR A 377 3.57 3.21 -5.80
N GLU A 378 3.42 3.14 -7.13
CA GLU A 378 2.33 2.44 -7.80
C GLU A 378 2.78 1.60 -9.00
N ARG A 379 1.95 0.65 -9.41
CA ARG A 379 2.33 -0.50 -10.24
C ARG A 379 2.30 -0.30 -11.75
N ARG A 380 1.77 0.81 -12.26
CA ARG A 380 1.97 1.18 -13.69
C ARG A 380 3.46 1.39 -13.98
N MET A 381 4.25 1.74 -12.97
CA MET A 381 5.71 1.89 -13.08
C MET A 381 6.48 0.57 -13.27
N ASP A 382 5.82 -0.59 -13.14
CA ASP A 382 6.43 -1.90 -13.40
C ASP A 382 6.90 -2.07 -14.85
N ASP A 383 6.35 -1.31 -15.79
CA ASP A 383 6.81 -1.24 -17.19
C ASP A 383 8.22 -0.66 -17.34
N HIS A 384 8.77 -0.05 -16.28
CA HIS A 384 10.04 0.68 -16.27
C HIS A 384 10.09 1.80 -17.31
N GLU A 385 8.95 2.44 -17.55
CA GLU A 385 8.87 3.61 -18.41
C GLU A 385 9.17 4.91 -17.70
N ARG A 386 9.57 5.91 -18.49
CA ARG A 386 9.95 7.24 -18.02
C ARG A 386 8.89 8.30 -18.27
N VAL A 387 7.87 7.94 -19.05
CA VAL A 387 6.82 8.85 -19.51
C VAL A 387 5.88 9.24 -18.39
N ARG A 388 5.29 10.43 -18.49
CA ARG A 388 4.26 10.88 -17.55
C ARG A 388 3.03 10.00 -17.70
N ARG A 389 2.42 9.60 -16.58
CA ARG A 389 1.16 8.85 -16.63
C ARG A 389 0.05 9.77 -17.15
N PHE A 390 -0.83 9.23 -17.98
CA PHE A 390 -1.83 10.04 -18.68
C PHE A 390 -2.99 10.46 -17.76
N ASP A 391 -3.26 9.67 -16.71
CA ASP A 391 -4.30 9.92 -15.72
C ASP A 391 -3.88 9.48 -14.30
N ALA A 392 -4.77 9.70 -13.34
CA ALA A 392 -4.61 9.34 -11.94
C ALA A 392 -5.13 7.92 -11.59
N ASP A 393 -5.38 7.03 -12.58
CA ASP A 393 -5.81 5.65 -12.31
C ASP A 393 -4.64 4.77 -11.84
N VAL A 394 -4.14 5.05 -10.61
CA VAL A 394 -3.00 4.38 -9.99
C VAL A 394 -3.34 2.96 -9.52
N TRP A 395 -2.34 2.08 -9.51
CA TRP A 395 -2.57 0.63 -9.36
C TRP A 395 -1.94 0.03 -8.07
N PRO A 396 -2.74 -0.52 -7.11
CA PRO A 396 -2.25 -1.10 -5.84
C PRO A 396 -1.85 -2.58 -5.94
N PRO A 397 -0.84 -3.12 -5.24
CA PRO A 397 -0.34 -2.62 -3.98
C PRO A 397 0.47 -1.35 -4.14
N PHE A 398 0.17 -0.39 -3.28
CA PHE A 398 0.94 0.83 -3.15
C PHE A 398 2.11 0.57 -2.20
N TYR A 399 3.30 1.02 -2.58
CA TYR A 399 4.47 1.02 -1.72
C TYR A 399 4.63 2.44 -1.19
N GLU A 400 4.03 2.68 -0.03
CA GLU A 400 3.92 4.00 0.56
C GLU A 400 5.30 4.62 0.75
N GLN A 401 5.40 5.91 0.42
CA GLN A 401 6.64 6.67 0.52
C GLN A 401 6.70 7.37 1.89
N PRO A 402 7.90 7.68 2.41
CA PRO A 402 8.04 8.28 3.74
C PRO A 402 7.57 9.75 3.82
N PHE A 403 7.25 10.36 2.69
CA PHE A 403 6.81 11.76 2.57
C PHE A 403 5.32 11.83 2.28
N ALA A 404 4.65 12.81 2.86
CA ALA A 404 3.23 13.04 2.62
C ALA A 404 3.00 13.70 1.24
N ARG A 405 1.88 13.35 0.62
CA ARG A 405 1.31 14.08 -0.51
C ARG A 405 0.83 15.45 -0.03
N SER A 406 1.04 16.49 -0.84
CA SER A 406 0.75 17.88 -0.46
C SER A 406 -0.69 18.31 -0.76
N GLY A 407 -1.41 17.56 -1.58
CA GLY A 407 -2.69 17.96 -2.15
C GLY A 407 -2.58 19.03 -3.25
N GLN A 408 -1.37 19.52 -3.54
CA GLN A 408 -1.08 20.61 -4.49
C GLN A 408 -0.42 20.09 -5.77
N ASP A 409 -0.74 20.74 -6.89
CA ASP A 409 -0.26 20.40 -8.24
C ASP A 409 -0.42 18.90 -8.59
N LEU A 410 0.20 18.48 -9.69
CA LEU A 410 0.23 17.09 -10.14
C LEU A 410 1.67 16.64 -10.31
N ALA A 411 1.99 15.47 -9.75
CA ALA A 411 3.23 14.75 -9.93
C ALA A 411 3.20 13.91 -11.22
N TRP A 412 4.29 13.18 -11.49
CA TRP A 412 4.44 12.39 -12.72
C TRP A 412 3.43 11.24 -12.87
N ASP A 413 2.80 10.83 -11.77
CA ASP A 413 1.75 9.82 -11.67
C ASP A 413 0.33 10.39 -11.66
N GLN A 414 0.18 11.73 -11.81
CA GLN A 414 -1.08 12.48 -11.76
C GLN A 414 -1.78 12.51 -10.39
N LEU A 415 -1.11 12.06 -9.33
CA LEU A 415 -1.48 12.38 -7.95
C LEU A 415 -0.85 13.72 -7.55
N SER A 416 -1.21 14.28 -6.38
CA SER A 416 -0.54 15.50 -5.94
C SER A 416 0.95 15.33 -5.71
N LYS A 417 1.70 16.42 -5.82
CA LYS A 417 3.14 16.43 -5.50
C LYS A 417 3.36 16.12 -4.03
N TYR A 418 4.51 15.56 -3.69
CA TYR A 418 4.96 15.38 -2.32
C TYR A 418 5.38 16.72 -1.69
N ASP A 419 5.27 16.82 -0.37
CA ASP A 419 6.01 17.80 0.43
C ASP A 419 7.08 17.05 1.23
N LEU A 420 8.33 17.15 0.81
CA LEU A 420 9.47 16.48 1.44
C LEU A 420 9.81 17.01 2.85
N THR A 421 9.11 18.04 3.31
CA THR A 421 9.19 18.54 4.70
C THR A 421 8.04 18.04 5.58
N LYS A 422 7.10 17.30 5.00
CA LYS A 422 5.98 16.65 5.67
C LYS A 422 6.10 15.14 5.49
N PHE A 423 5.88 14.40 6.56
CA PHE A 423 6.10 12.95 6.56
C PHE A 423 4.76 12.22 6.51
N ASN A 424 4.76 11.05 5.88
CA ASN A 424 3.61 10.16 5.84
C ASN A 424 3.51 9.42 7.18
N ASP A 425 2.55 9.79 8.02
CA ASP A 425 2.47 9.25 9.38
C ASP A 425 2.13 7.76 9.36
N TRP A 426 1.30 7.29 8.41
CA TRP A 426 1.02 5.86 8.22
C TRP A 426 2.29 5.03 7.98
N TYR A 427 3.21 5.53 7.16
CA TYR A 427 4.49 4.86 6.88
C TYR A 427 5.34 4.72 8.16
N TRP A 428 5.52 5.83 8.89
CA TRP A 428 6.41 5.86 10.07
C TRP A 428 5.80 5.15 11.28
N GLU A 429 4.49 5.29 11.51
CA GLU A 429 3.79 4.60 12.59
C GLU A 429 3.83 3.08 12.41
N ARG A 430 3.76 2.57 11.18
CA ARG A 430 3.85 1.13 10.92
C ARG A 430 5.24 0.57 11.14
N LEU A 431 6.29 1.29 10.72
CA LEU A 431 7.66 0.90 11.06
C LEU A 431 7.89 0.94 12.57
N LYS A 432 7.37 1.96 13.26
CA LYS A 432 7.44 2.05 14.71
C LYS A 432 6.71 0.89 15.38
N LEU A 433 5.48 0.57 14.94
CA LEU A 433 4.70 -0.55 15.45
C LEU A 433 5.44 -1.87 15.27
N PHE A 434 6.08 -2.08 14.13
CA PHE A 434 6.93 -3.25 13.91
C PHE A 434 8.09 -3.28 14.91
N ALA A 435 8.83 -2.17 15.05
CA ALA A 435 9.95 -2.09 15.99
C ALA A 435 9.52 -2.37 17.44
N ASP A 436 8.41 -1.80 17.89
CA ASP A 436 7.84 -1.98 19.23
C ASP A 436 7.45 -3.46 19.48
N LEU A 437 6.76 -4.10 18.53
CA LEU A 437 6.36 -5.51 18.65
C LEU A 437 7.55 -6.48 18.54
N ALA A 438 8.46 -6.22 17.60
CA ALA A 438 9.67 -7.01 17.37
C ALA A 438 10.62 -7.00 18.58
N GLU A 439 10.71 -5.89 19.31
CA GLU A 439 11.61 -5.73 20.46
C GLU A 439 11.29 -6.74 21.57
N SER A 440 10.01 -7.00 21.81
CA SER A 440 9.53 -7.98 22.80
C SER A 440 9.93 -9.43 22.51
N LYS A 441 10.48 -9.69 21.31
CA LYS A 441 10.95 -10.99 20.86
C LYS A 441 12.45 -11.02 20.54
N GLY A 442 13.18 -9.93 20.85
CA GLY A 442 14.58 -9.78 20.45
C GLY A 442 14.80 -9.70 18.94
N GLN A 443 13.77 -9.34 18.17
CA GLN A 443 13.87 -9.14 16.72
C GLN A 443 14.22 -7.68 16.40
N LEU A 444 14.88 -7.45 15.26
CA LEU A 444 15.38 -6.13 14.88
C LEU A 444 14.75 -5.57 13.60
N LEU A 445 14.68 -4.25 13.53
CA LEU A 445 14.49 -3.51 12.28
C LEU A 445 15.84 -2.98 11.80
N VAL A 446 16.29 -3.38 10.61
CA VAL A 446 17.41 -2.75 9.91
C VAL A 446 16.82 -1.69 8.99
N ASN A 447 16.81 -0.45 9.46
CA ASN A 447 16.22 0.69 8.76
C ASN A 447 17.26 1.36 7.85
N GLN A 448 17.11 1.14 6.55
CA GLN A 448 17.89 1.82 5.51
C GLN A 448 17.20 3.14 5.18
N GLN A 449 17.77 4.26 5.63
CA GLN A 449 17.09 5.56 5.49
C GLN A 449 16.90 5.95 4.02
N TYR A 450 17.92 5.73 3.19
CA TYR A 450 17.87 5.99 1.76
C TYR A 450 17.84 4.70 0.94
N PHE A 451 17.51 4.82 -0.34
CA PHE A 451 17.60 3.73 -1.30
C PHE A 451 18.36 4.19 -2.55
N GLN A 452 19.64 3.88 -2.63
CA GLN A 452 20.51 4.43 -3.67
C GLN A 452 20.10 3.95 -5.07
N HIS A 453 19.49 2.78 -5.18
CA HIS A 453 18.98 2.24 -6.43
C HIS A 453 18.05 3.20 -7.20
N ASN A 454 17.38 4.11 -6.49
CA ASN A 454 16.46 5.09 -7.09
C ASN A 454 17.18 6.22 -7.84
N ILE A 455 18.44 6.49 -7.47
CA ILE A 455 19.20 7.65 -7.97
C ILE A 455 20.31 7.26 -8.93
N ILE A 456 20.51 5.96 -9.14
CA ILE A 456 21.42 5.41 -10.13
C ILE A 456 20.68 4.39 -10.98
N GLU A 457 21.35 3.87 -12.02
CA GLU A 457 20.90 2.72 -12.79
C GLU A 457 19.77 2.92 -13.81
N ALA A 458 18.55 3.34 -13.46
CA ALA A 458 17.45 3.36 -14.44
C ALA A 458 16.56 4.59 -14.29
N GLY A 459 16.24 5.21 -15.43
CA GLY A 459 15.45 6.43 -15.48
C GLY A 459 14.08 6.29 -14.83
N ALA A 460 13.46 5.11 -14.97
CA ALA A 460 12.15 4.82 -14.38
C ALA A 460 12.12 4.94 -12.85
N HIS A 461 13.20 4.55 -12.17
CA HIS A 461 13.29 4.64 -10.71
C HIS A 461 13.30 6.11 -10.25
N TRP A 462 13.86 6.99 -11.08
CA TRP A 462 13.91 8.43 -10.83
C TRP A 462 12.65 9.16 -11.27
N SER A 463 11.98 8.69 -12.34
CA SER A 463 10.82 9.36 -12.95
C SER A 463 9.71 9.69 -11.94
N SER A 464 9.38 8.74 -11.06
CA SER A 464 8.35 8.87 -10.02
C SER A 464 8.92 9.09 -8.61
N SER A 465 10.25 9.27 -8.48
CA SER A 465 10.89 9.51 -7.18
C SER A 465 10.33 10.77 -6.52
N PRO A 466 9.98 10.74 -5.22
CA PRO A 466 9.55 11.94 -4.48
C PRO A 466 10.59 13.07 -4.53
N TRP A 467 11.87 12.72 -4.60
CA TRP A 467 12.98 13.67 -4.60
C TRP A 467 13.14 14.45 -5.90
N ARG A 468 12.57 13.96 -7.01
CA ARG A 468 12.64 14.65 -8.31
C ARG A 468 11.84 15.95 -8.27
N SER A 469 12.39 17.04 -8.84
CA SER A 469 11.76 18.37 -8.84
C SER A 469 10.33 18.39 -9.40
N ALA A 470 10.00 17.55 -10.40
CA ALA A 470 8.64 17.44 -10.92
C ALA A 470 7.62 16.83 -9.94
N ASN A 471 8.07 16.11 -8.91
CA ASN A 471 7.23 15.32 -8.01
C ASN A 471 7.08 15.93 -6.61
N ASN A 472 7.71 17.08 -6.32
CA ASN A 472 7.61 17.74 -5.03
C ASN A 472 7.47 19.26 -5.14
N ILE A 473 7.01 19.90 -4.07
CA ILE A 473 6.85 21.36 -3.97
C ILE A 473 8.07 22.07 -3.36
N ASN A 474 9.13 21.35 -3.00
CA ASN A 474 10.23 21.84 -2.17
C ASN A 474 11.40 22.45 -2.95
N SER A 475 11.28 22.58 -4.27
CA SER A 475 12.30 23.21 -5.13
C SER A 475 13.69 22.58 -4.95
N THR A 476 13.76 21.24 -5.02
CA THR A 476 14.98 20.44 -4.83
C THR A 476 16.14 20.77 -5.79
N GLY A 477 15.85 21.46 -6.90
CA GLY A 477 16.86 21.95 -7.84
C GLY A 477 17.51 20.86 -8.70
N PHE A 478 16.88 19.68 -8.80
CA PHE A 478 17.29 18.66 -9.77
C PHE A 478 16.87 19.08 -11.18
N PRO A 479 17.67 18.74 -12.20
CA PRO A 479 17.43 19.15 -13.59
C PRO A 479 16.12 18.60 -14.15
N GLU A 480 15.41 19.44 -14.90
CA GLU A 480 14.19 19.09 -15.65
C GLU A 480 14.31 19.62 -17.10
N PRO A 481 13.92 18.83 -18.12
CA PRO A 481 13.58 17.41 -18.02
C PRO A 481 14.77 16.57 -17.50
N PRO A 482 14.53 15.40 -16.88
CA PRO A 482 15.62 14.63 -16.30
C PRO A 482 16.62 14.19 -17.37
N PRO A 483 17.93 14.27 -17.12
CA PRO A 483 18.97 13.98 -18.11
C PRO A 483 19.15 12.47 -18.29
N TYR A 484 18.18 11.80 -18.90
CA TYR A 484 18.26 10.36 -19.15
C TYR A 484 19.37 10.03 -20.15
N ALA A 485 20.42 9.35 -19.68
CA ALA A 485 21.51 8.91 -20.52
C ALA A 485 21.03 7.81 -21.48
N GLY A 486 21.08 8.12 -22.78
CA GLY A 486 20.58 7.25 -23.85
C GLY A 486 19.09 6.90 -23.71
N ASP A 487 18.29 7.81 -23.14
CA ASP A 487 16.86 7.62 -22.85
C ASP A 487 16.56 6.33 -22.07
N LYS A 488 17.44 5.91 -21.17
CA LYS A 488 17.20 4.72 -20.33
C LYS A 488 17.80 4.81 -18.95
N ARG A 489 19.02 5.30 -18.85
CA ARG A 489 19.81 5.31 -17.62
C ARG A 489 19.72 6.68 -16.96
N ILE A 490 19.93 6.72 -15.64
CA ILE A 490 19.99 7.97 -14.88
C ILE A 490 21.14 7.89 -13.88
N PHE A 491 21.76 9.04 -13.63
CA PHE A 491 22.88 9.20 -12.70
C PHE A 491 22.67 10.50 -11.91
N MET A 492 21.95 10.41 -10.81
CA MET A 492 21.64 11.53 -9.92
C MET A 492 22.43 11.53 -8.62
N ALA A 493 23.26 10.50 -8.37
CA ALA A 493 23.97 10.34 -7.10
C ALA A 493 24.82 11.55 -6.71
N GLU A 494 25.58 12.15 -7.63
CA GLU A 494 26.40 13.34 -7.36
C GLU A 494 25.54 14.51 -6.86
N GLN A 495 24.46 14.83 -7.57
CA GLN A 495 23.57 15.94 -7.23
C GLN A 495 22.74 15.64 -5.98
N PHE A 496 22.37 14.38 -5.76
CA PHE A 496 21.57 13.95 -4.62
C PHE A 496 22.40 14.01 -3.33
N TYR A 497 23.66 13.58 -3.38
CA TYR A 497 24.56 13.60 -2.25
C TYR A 497 25.30 14.93 -2.07
N ASP A 498 25.05 15.93 -2.93
CA ASP A 498 25.56 17.28 -2.76
C ASP A 498 24.84 18.04 -1.63
N VAL A 499 25.52 18.12 -0.49
CA VAL A 499 25.08 18.81 0.73
C VAL A 499 25.50 20.29 0.77
N THR A 500 26.15 20.80 -0.28
CA THR A 500 26.48 22.24 -0.38
C THR A 500 25.26 23.06 -0.80
N ASN A 501 24.28 22.44 -1.47
CA ASN A 501 23.00 23.05 -1.76
C ASN A 501 22.15 23.22 -0.49
N PRO A 502 21.81 24.46 -0.08
CA PRO A 502 21.12 24.70 1.20
C PRO A 502 19.73 24.07 1.29
N ALA A 503 18.98 24.03 0.18
CA ALA A 503 17.63 23.48 0.15
C ALA A 503 17.65 21.96 0.33
N ARG A 504 18.48 21.25 -0.47
CA ARG A 504 18.64 19.80 -0.34
C ARG A 504 19.21 19.40 1.01
N ARG A 505 20.23 20.12 1.49
CA ARG A 505 20.80 19.91 2.82
C ARG A 505 19.71 19.92 3.89
N LYS A 506 18.85 20.93 3.92
CA LYS A 506 17.77 21.03 4.92
C LYS A 506 16.79 19.85 4.85
N ILE A 507 16.45 19.40 3.64
CA ILE A 507 15.56 18.24 3.43
C ILE A 507 16.23 16.97 3.96
N HIS A 508 17.50 16.72 3.63
CA HIS A 508 18.25 15.58 4.18
C HIS A 508 18.31 15.63 5.71
N GLN A 509 18.60 16.78 6.31
CA GLN A 509 18.63 16.93 7.77
C GLN A 509 17.27 16.61 8.41
N GLY A 510 16.19 17.10 7.82
CA GLY A 510 14.82 16.83 8.30
C GLY A 510 14.49 15.34 8.21
N PHE A 511 14.83 14.70 7.10
CA PHE A 511 14.56 13.28 6.89
C PHE A 511 15.38 12.36 7.82
N ILE A 512 16.67 12.65 7.99
CA ILE A 512 17.54 11.92 8.95
C ILE A 512 16.98 12.07 10.36
N ARG A 513 16.62 13.30 10.78
CA ARG A 513 16.02 13.56 12.09
C ARG A 513 14.69 12.83 12.28
N LYS A 514 13.77 12.86 11.31
CA LYS A 514 12.49 12.14 11.41
C LYS A 514 12.71 10.65 11.63
N SER A 515 13.67 10.06 10.91
CA SER A 515 14.03 8.66 11.08
C SER A 515 14.49 8.38 12.52
N LEU A 516 15.43 9.17 13.05
CA LEU A 516 15.94 8.99 14.41
C LEU A 516 14.86 9.22 15.48
N GLU A 517 14.06 10.29 15.33
CA GLU A 517 12.97 10.62 16.26
C GLU A 517 11.90 9.55 16.36
N THR A 518 11.58 8.88 15.23
CA THR A 518 10.57 7.82 15.19
C THR A 518 10.95 6.64 16.10
N PHE A 519 12.24 6.30 16.19
CA PHE A 519 12.74 5.12 16.89
C PHE A 519 13.53 5.42 18.16
N LYS A 520 13.47 6.64 18.69
CA LYS A 520 14.31 7.09 19.81
C LYS A 520 14.13 6.33 21.13
N GLU A 521 13.05 5.56 21.29
CA GLU A 521 12.79 4.70 22.45
C GLU A 521 13.04 3.21 22.17
N ASN A 522 13.38 2.86 20.93
CA ASN A 522 13.60 1.48 20.47
C ASN A 522 15.09 1.14 20.54
N SER A 523 15.41 0.04 21.22
CA SER A 523 16.78 -0.49 21.31
C SER A 523 17.13 -1.48 20.19
N ASN A 524 16.12 -1.96 19.46
CA ASN A 524 16.22 -2.99 18.43
C ASN A 524 16.23 -2.45 16.99
N VAL A 525 16.53 -1.16 16.79
CA VAL A 525 16.56 -0.54 15.46
C VAL A 525 18.00 -0.19 15.08
N ILE A 526 18.48 -0.79 14.00
CA ILE A 526 19.77 -0.48 13.38
C ILE A 526 19.52 0.56 12.28
N GLN A 527 20.16 1.73 12.40
CA GLN A 527 20.08 2.82 11.44
C GLN A 527 21.25 2.70 10.47
N LEU A 528 20.95 2.50 9.18
CA LEU A 528 21.93 2.50 8.10
C LEU A 528 21.63 3.64 7.12
N THR A 529 22.67 4.18 6.50
CA THR A 529 22.54 5.30 5.57
C THR A 529 21.64 4.92 4.39
N SER A 530 21.97 3.88 3.64
CA SER A 530 21.22 3.53 2.44
C SER A 530 21.34 2.06 2.06
N ALA A 531 20.25 1.50 1.55
CA ALA A 531 20.31 0.27 0.81
C ALA A 531 21.10 0.51 -0.50
N GLU A 532 22.06 -0.36 -0.78
CA GLU A 532 23.03 -0.24 -1.87
C GLU A 532 23.94 1.00 -1.80
N TYR A 533 24.35 1.46 -0.60
CA TYR A 533 25.26 2.61 -0.45
C TYR A 533 26.68 2.38 -1.00
N THR A 534 26.90 2.75 -2.26
CA THR A 534 28.23 2.99 -2.86
C THR A 534 28.48 4.49 -3.05
N GLY A 535 27.81 5.32 -2.25
CA GLY A 535 27.88 6.77 -2.29
C GLY A 535 29.22 7.33 -1.81
N PRO A 536 29.40 8.65 -1.88
CA PRO A 536 30.66 9.30 -1.57
C PRO A 536 30.91 9.44 -0.04
N LEU A 537 32.17 9.62 0.34
CA LEU A 537 32.58 9.80 1.73
C LEU A 537 31.93 11.03 2.39
N HIS A 538 31.86 12.16 1.68
CA HIS A 538 31.38 13.42 2.27
C HIS A 538 29.91 13.35 2.72
N PHE A 539 29.09 12.54 2.05
CA PHE A 539 27.70 12.36 2.45
C PHE A 539 27.58 11.43 3.66
N MET A 540 28.41 10.39 3.76
CA MET A 540 28.49 9.56 4.98
C MET A 540 28.94 10.40 6.19
N GLN A 541 29.92 11.28 5.99
CA GLN A 541 30.35 12.24 7.01
C GLN A 541 29.21 13.15 7.44
N PHE A 542 28.50 13.77 6.49
CA PHE A 542 27.34 14.61 6.76
C PHE A 542 26.24 13.86 7.53
N TRP A 543 25.94 12.61 7.13
CA TRP A 543 24.93 11.80 7.79
C TRP A 543 25.31 11.50 9.25
N LEU A 544 26.55 11.09 9.50
CA LEU A 544 27.07 10.85 10.86
C LEU A 544 27.10 12.13 11.69
N ASP A 545 27.49 13.27 11.10
CA ASP A 545 27.51 14.56 11.80
C ASP A 545 26.10 14.98 12.24
N GLU A 546 25.10 14.75 11.39
CA GLU A 546 23.71 15.06 11.72
C GLU A 546 23.14 14.11 12.79
N VAL A 547 23.52 12.83 12.75
CA VAL A 547 23.21 11.85 13.80
C VAL A 547 23.85 12.25 15.13
N GLN A 548 25.12 12.66 15.12
CA GLN A 548 25.81 13.09 16.33
C GLN A 548 25.15 14.35 16.91
N LYS A 549 24.82 15.31 16.06
CA LYS A 549 24.08 16.51 16.47
C LYS A 549 22.75 16.16 17.13
N TRP A 550 22.01 15.21 16.57
CA TRP A 550 20.77 14.72 17.18
C TRP A 550 21.01 14.03 18.54
N LYS A 551 22.06 13.19 18.66
CA LYS A 551 22.46 12.55 19.94
C LYS A 551 22.77 13.63 20.99
N ASP A 552 23.50 14.67 20.63
CA ASP A 552 23.88 15.78 21.52
C ASP A 552 22.67 16.64 21.93
N GLU A 553 21.75 16.93 21.00
CA GLU A 553 20.55 17.76 21.24
C GLU A 553 19.51 17.04 22.11
N THR A 554 19.37 15.72 21.97
CA THR A 554 18.27 14.97 22.59
C THR A 554 18.69 14.07 23.75
N GLY A 555 19.98 13.73 23.85
CA GLY A 555 20.51 12.74 24.78
C GLY A 555 20.05 11.30 24.50
N LYS A 556 19.38 11.06 23.36
CA LYS A 556 18.87 9.75 22.98
C LYS A 556 19.96 8.89 22.33
N LYS A 557 19.76 7.57 22.38
CA LYS A 557 20.66 6.57 21.81
C LYS A 557 19.99 5.87 20.64
N ALA A 558 20.78 5.44 19.68
CA ALA A 558 20.37 4.64 18.54
C ALA A 558 21.58 3.80 18.09
N ILE A 559 21.35 2.62 17.49
CA ILE A 559 22.43 1.80 16.92
C ILE A 559 22.75 2.35 15.53
N ILE A 560 23.87 3.05 15.40
CA ILE A 560 24.29 3.68 14.16
C ILE A 560 25.28 2.79 13.43
N GLY A 561 24.89 2.29 12.25
CA GLY A 561 25.72 1.37 11.47
C GLY A 561 26.44 2.04 10.30
N LEU A 562 27.70 1.66 10.12
CA LEU A 562 28.55 2.00 8.99
C LEU A 562 28.52 0.87 7.97
N SER A 563 27.68 1.02 6.94
CA SER A 563 27.56 0.08 5.82
C SER A 563 27.92 0.81 4.53
N ALA A 564 29.16 0.68 4.06
CA ALA A 564 29.67 1.39 2.89
C ALA A 564 30.74 0.57 2.15
N THR A 565 31.24 1.11 1.04
CA THR A 565 32.44 0.59 0.38
C THR A 565 33.64 0.67 1.31
N LYS A 566 34.65 -0.20 1.11
CA LYS A 566 35.79 -0.34 2.04
C LYS A 566 36.55 0.98 2.25
N ASP A 567 36.78 1.74 1.18
CA ASP A 567 37.45 3.04 1.24
C ASP A 567 36.71 4.07 2.09
N VAL A 568 35.38 4.16 1.96
CA VAL A 568 34.53 5.04 2.75
C VAL A 568 34.46 4.57 4.21
N GLN A 569 34.29 3.26 4.42
CA GLN A 569 34.28 2.64 5.74
C GLN A 569 35.59 2.93 6.49
N ASP A 570 36.73 2.61 5.88
CA ASP A 570 38.04 2.78 6.51
C ASP A 570 38.36 4.26 6.76
N ALA A 571 37.94 5.17 5.87
CA ALA A 571 38.09 6.61 6.10
C ALA A 571 37.32 7.11 7.33
N ILE A 572 36.07 6.66 7.53
CA ILE A 572 35.30 6.98 8.74
C ILE A 572 35.93 6.35 9.98
N LEU A 573 36.41 5.11 9.88
CA LEU A 573 37.00 4.40 11.01
C LEU A 573 38.35 4.99 11.46
N ASN A 574 39.03 5.72 10.57
CA ASN A 574 40.25 6.49 10.90
C ASN A 574 39.93 7.92 11.39
N ASP A 575 38.68 8.37 11.34
CA ASP A 575 38.22 9.65 11.88
C ASP A 575 37.76 9.47 13.33
N ALA A 576 38.62 9.85 14.29
CA ALA A 576 38.37 9.66 15.71
C ALA A 576 37.11 10.39 16.23
N GLN A 577 36.63 11.43 15.54
CA GLN A 577 35.41 12.13 15.94
C GLN A 577 34.19 11.32 15.52
N ARG A 578 34.11 10.94 14.24
CA ARG A 578 32.95 10.21 13.68
C ARG A 578 32.90 8.75 14.10
N LEU A 579 34.05 8.14 14.41
CA LEU A 579 34.13 6.79 14.98
C LEU A 579 33.33 6.65 16.29
N LYS A 580 33.20 7.73 17.07
CA LYS A 580 32.40 7.73 18.32
C LYS A 580 30.90 7.64 18.06
N THR A 581 30.45 8.10 16.90
CA THR A 581 29.04 8.06 16.50
C THR A 581 28.62 6.67 16.02
N VAL A 582 29.58 5.89 15.49
CA VAL A 582 29.38 4.55 14.93
C VAL A 582 29.35 3.49 16.03
N ASP A 583 28.23 2.77 16.12
CA ASP A 583 28.01 1.68 17.07
C ASP A 583 28.20 0.30 16.40
N LEU A 584 28.06 0.25 15.06
CA LEU A 584 28.06 -0.98 14.26
C LEU A 584 28.84 -0.80 12.94
N ILE A 585 29.59 -1.82 12.53
CA ILE A 585 30.32 -1.90 11.26
C ILE A 585 29.72 -3.06 10.45
N ASP A 586 29.26 -2.80 9.23
CA ASP A 586 28.66 -3.80 8.35
C ASP A 586 29.55 -4.07 7.13
N ILE A 587 30.10 -5.29 7.05
CA ILE A 587 30.84 -5.77 5.90
C ILE A 587 29.83 -6.26 4.85
N ARG A 588 29.43 -5.34 3.97
CA ARG A 588 28.37 -5.57 2.97
C ARG A 588 28.84 -5.41 1.53
N TYR A 589 29.55 -4.33 1.23
CA TYR A 589 29.91 -3.94 -0.15
C TYR A 589 31.35 -4.29 -0.52
N TRP A 590 32.05 -5.02 0.33
CA TRP A 590 33.41 -5.48 0.12
C TRP A 590 33.63 -6.83 0.84
N TYR A 591 34.61 -7.62 0.40
CA TYR A 591 34.99 -8.88 1.04
C TYR A 591 36.37 -9.35 0.59
N TYR A 592 36.97 -10.29 1.31
CA TYR A 592 38.17 -10.99 0.87
C TYR A 592 37.81 -12.18 -0.02
N LYS A 593 38.50 -12.28 -1.16
CA LYS A 593 38.36 -13.37 -2.13
C LYS A 593 39.16 -14.59 -1.68
N GLU A 594 38.95 -15.71 -2.35
CA GLU A 594 39.63 -16.99 -2.10
C GLU A 594 41.17 -16.89 -2.19
N ASP A 595 41.69 -15.96 -3.00
CA ASP A 595 43.12 -15.68 -3.15
C ASP A 595 43.68 -14.74 -2.06
N GLY A 596 42.85 -14.35 -1.09
CA GLY A 596 43.20 -13.46 0.02
C GLY A 596 43.21 -11.96 -0.32
N SER A 597 43.00 -11.58 -1.59
CA SER A 597 42.91 -10.18 -2.00
C SER A 597 41.47 -9.65 -1.87
N ALA A 598 41.31 -8.33 -1.68
CA ALA A 598 40.01 -7.73 -1.44
C ALA A 598 39.24 -7.44 -2.74
N TYR A 599 37.97 -7.84 -2.79
CA TYR A 599 36.96 -7.17 -3.60
C TYR A 599 36.54 -5.90 -2.84
N ALA A 600 37.00 -4.74 -3.30
CA ALA A 600 36.78 -3.45 -2.64
C ALA A 600 36.43 -2.38 -3.70
N PRO A 601 35.16 -2.28 -4.13
CA PRO A 601 34.74 -1.19 -5.01
C PRO A 601 34.95 0.16 -4.31
N GLU A 602 35.30 1.19 -5.09
CA GLU A 602 35.46 2.57 -4.59
C GLU A 602 34.10 3.27 -4.46
N GLY A 603 33.92 4.01 -3.36
CA GLY A 603 32.76 4.85 -3.13
C GLY A 603 32.75 6.11 -4.01
N GLY A 604 31.57 6.71 -4.20
CA GLY A 604 31.43 7.97 -4.92
C GLY A 604 31.70 7.89 -6.42
N LYS A 605 31.75 6.68 -7.00
CA LYS A 605 31.95 6.49 -8.46
C LYS A 605 30.64 6.43 -9.24
N ASN A 606 29.50 6.69 -8.59
CA ASN A 606 28.18 6.74 -9.22
C ASN A 606 27.78 5.41 -9.92
N LEU A 607 28.16 4.28 -9.32
CA LEU A 607 27.86 2.93 -9.83
C LEU A 607 27.18 2.08 -8.76
N ALA A 608 26.14 1.34 -9.15
CA ALA A 608 25.45 0.41 -8.26
C ALA A 608 26.36 -0.79 -7.89
N PRO A 609 26.13 -1.47 -6.76
CA PRO A 609 26.92 -2.66 -6.38
C PRO A 609 27.05 -3.68 -7.52
N ARG A 610 25.94 -4.01 -8.17
CA ARG A 610 25.93 -4.93 -9.32
C ARG A 610 26.70 -4.41 -10.56
N GLN A 611 26.85 -3.09 -10.71
CA GLN A 611 27.64 -2.51 -11.82
C GLN A 611 29.14 -2.57 -11.49
N HIS A 612 29.52 -2.37 -10.23
CA HIS A 612 30.88 -2.63 -9.78
C HIS A 612 31.27 -4.11 -9.96
N ALA A 613 30.39 -5.04 -9.58
CA ALA A 613 30.61 -6.48 -9.74
C ALA A 613 30.83 -6.92 -11.19
N ARG A 614 30.37 -6.15 -12.20
CA ARG A 614 30.63 -6.42 -13.62
C ARG A 614 31.99 -5.88 -14.10
N LYS A 615 32.58 -4.93 -13.37
CA LYS A 615 33.85 -4.28 -13.74
C LYS A 615 35.04 -4.87 -12.99
N LEU A 616 34.81 -5.34 -11.77
CA LEU A 616 35.84 -5.91 -10.89
C LEU A 616 35.72 -7.43 -10.90
N LYS A 617 36.85 -8.12 -10.72
CA LYS A 617 36.84 -9.57 -10.49
C LYS A 617 36.25 -9.83 -9.10
N THR A 618 35.03 -10.36 -9.05
CA THR A 618 34.32 -10.63 -7.80
C THR A 618 35.00 -11.71 -6.97
N GLY A 619 35.49 -12.78 -7.60
CA GLY A 619 36.00 -13.95 -6.88
C GLY A 619 34.90 -14.66 -6.10
N LYS A 620 35.30 -15.50 -5.13
CA LYS A 620 34.45 -16.26 -4.22
C LYS A 620 34.80 -15.94 -2.77
N GLU A 621 33.78 -15.81 -1.95
CA GLU A 621 33.92 -15.81 -0.49
C GLU A 621 34.13 -17.26 -0.01
N THR A 622 34.96 -17.44 1.02
CA THR A 622 35.22 -18.74 1.68
C THR A 622 35.17 -18.58 3.19
N ASP A 623 34.94 -19.68 3.92
CA ASP A 623 34.83 -19.65 5.39
C ASP A 623 36.02 -18.95 6.06
N ASP A 624 37.25 -19.28 5.66
CA ASP A 624 38.48 -18.67 6.19
C ASP A 624 38.54 -17.14 5.94
N GLN A 625 38.09 -16.70 4.77
CA GLN A 625 38.14 -15.29 4.39
C GLN A 625 37.01 -14.49 5.05
N VAL A 626 35.84 -15.09 5.26
CA VAL A 626 34.77 -14.49 6.08
C VAL A 626 35.23 -14.38 7.53
N TYR A 627 35.80 -15.45 8.09
CA TYR A 627 36.34 -15.46 9.44
C TYR A 627 37.37 -14.34 9.60
N ARG A 628 38.35 -14.27 8.68
CA ARG A 628 39.37 -13.21 8.65
C ARG A 628 38.76 -11.81 8.60
N ALA A 629 37.82 -11.58 7.69
CA ALA A 629 37.20 -10.26 7.51
C ALA A 629 36.49 -9.79 8.78
N VAL A 630 35.72 -10.65 9.43
CA VAL A 630 35.03 -10.31 10.68
C VAL A 630 36.03 -10.16 11.82
N ARG A 631 36.99 -11.09 11.93
CA ARG A 631 37.97 -11.15 13.01
C ARG A 631 38.85 -9.90 13.07
N GLU A 632 39.32 -9.43 11.92
CA GLU A 632 40.14 -8.23 11.79
C GLU A 632 39.47 -7.00 12.44
N TYR A 633 38.18 -6.80 12.19
CA TYR A 633 37.44 -5.67 12.75
C TYR A 633 37.02 -5.91 14.21
N ARG A 634 36.71 -7.17 14.58
CA ARG A 634 36.41 -7.54 15.97
C ARG A 634 37.60 -7.29 16.91
N GLU A 635 38.81 -7.63 16.48
CA GLU A 635 40.03 -7.38 17.27
C GLU A 635 40.36 -5.89 17.38
N LYS A 636 40.17 -5.14 16.30
CA LYS A 636 40.46 -3.71 16.26
C LYS A 636 39.43 -2.84 17.01
N TYR A 637 38.16 -3.27 17.01
CA TYR A 637 37.03 -2.54 17.59
C TYR A 637 36.17 -3.47 18.47
N PRO A 638 36.70 -3.95 19.62
CA PRO A 638 36.04 -4.95 20.45
C PRO A 638 34.66 -4.51 20.97
N GLU A 639 34.44 -3.21 21.15
CA GLU A 639 33.19 -2.63 21.65
C GLU A 639 32.11 -2.44 20.57
N LYS A 640 32.46 -2.49 19.28
CA LYS A 640 31.54 -2.23 18.17
C LYS A 640 30.89 -3.50 17.67
N VAL A 641 29.66 -3.39 17.18
CA VAL A 641 28.97 -4.52 16.54
C VAL A 641 29.57 -4.77 15.16
N ILE A 642 29.91 -6.01 14.83
CA ILE A 642 30.34 -6.38 13.47
C ILE A 642 29.24 -7.21 12.82
N LEU A 643 28.77 -6.79 11.64
CA LEU A 643 27.88 -7.57 10.78
C LEU A 643 28.62 -8.03 9.52
N TYR A 644 28.21 -9.19 9.00
CA TYR A 644 28.61 -9.67 7.69
C TYR A 644 27.35 -9.84 6.84
N SER A 645 27.18 -8.99 5.83
CA SER A 645 25.91 -8.83 5.10
C SER A 645 26.08 -8.80 3.58
N THR A 646 27.14 -9.40 3.06
CA THR A 646 27.31 -9.62 1.61
C THR A 646 26.13 -10.43 1.04
N ASP A 647 25.96 -10.40 -0.28
CA ASP A 647 24.92 -11.20 -0.96
C ASP A 647 25.07 -12.71 -0.69
N ALA A 648 26.29 -13.19 -0.42
CA ALA A 648 26.56 -14.59 -0.09
C ALA A 648 26.52 -14.88 1.42
N SER A 649 26.39 -13.86 2.27
CA SER A 649 26.40 -13.99 3.74
C SER A 649 25.44 -15.05 4.31
N PRO A 650 24.28 -15.38 3.70
CA PRO A 650 23.44 -16.46 4.23
C PRO A 650 24.12 -17.83 4.31
N LYS A 651 25.21 -18.06 3.57
CA LYS A 651 25.97 -19.31 3.59
C LYS A 651 27.04 -19.36 4.67
N PHE A 652 27.40 -18.21 5.26
CA PHE A 652 28.60 -18.04 6.07
C PHE A 652 28.29 -17.71 7.53
N GLY A 653 27.14 -18.15 8.06
CA GLY A 653 26.75 -17.88 9.44
C GLY A 653 27.71 -18.43 10.49
N TRP A 654 28.23 -19.65 10.30
CA TRP A 654 29.18 -20.27 11.22
C TRP A 654 30.54 -19.55 11.28
N PRO A 655 31.25 -19.31 10.16
CA PRO A 655 32.52 -18.57 10.22
C PRO A 655 32.32 -17.13 10.74
N ALA A 656 31.21 -16.47 10.39
CA ALA A 656 30.88 -15.15 10.93
C ALA A 656 30.67 -15.19 12.45
N LEU A 657 29.90 -16.17 12.97
CA LEU A 657 29.71 -16.37 14.41
C LEU A 657 31.03 -16.63 15.12
N MET A 658 31.84 -17.57 14.61
CA MET A 658 33.10 -17.96 15.23
C MET A 658 34.12 -16.81 15.25
N ALA A 659 34.07 -15.90 14.29
CA ALA A 659 34.88 -14.69 14.27
C ALA A 659 34.35 -13.56 15.17
N GLY A 660 33.13 -13.73 15.71
CA GLY A 660 32.49 -12.79 16.63
C GLY A 660 31.54 -11.78 15.98
N ALA A 661 30.94 -12.06 14.81
CA ALA A 661 29.90 -11.21 14.25
C ALA A 661 28.56 -11.34 15.02
N SER A 662 27.73 -10.30 14.93
CA SER A 662 26.33 -10.33 15.35
C SER A 662 25.41 -10.73 14.19
N LEU A 663 24.20 -11.17 14.55
CA LEU A 663 23.19 -11.67 13.60
C LEU A 663 23.73 -12.75 12.63
N PRO A 664 24.53 -13.73 13.09
CA PRO A 664 25.02 -14.78 12.20
C PRO A 664 23.84 -15.62 11.71
N ASN A 665 23.83 -15.92 10.41
CA ASN A 665 22.79 -16.74 9.80
C ASN A 665 23.05 -18.24 10.05
N ILE A 666 22.72 -18.71 11.25
CA ILE A 666 22.80 -20.12 11.64
C ILE A 666 21.41 -20.74 11.78
N PRO A 667 21.28 -22.06 11.56
CA PRO A 667 20.01 -22.76 11.81
C PRO A 667 19.63 -22.65 13.29
N GLN A 668 18.34 -22.80 13.58
CA GLN A 668 17.86 -22.83 14.96
C GLN A 668 18.46 -24.02 15.72
N ILE A 669 19.19 -23.73 16.80
CA ILE A 669 19.78 -24.75 17.65
C ILE A 669 18.90 -24.93 18.89
N LYS A 670 18.40 -26.16 19.10
CA LYS A 670 17.45 -26.47 20.19
C LYS A 670 18.10 -26.75 21.56
N LEU A 671 19.42 -26.61 21.66
CA LEU A 671 20.14 -26.77 22.92
C LEU A 671 19.85 -25.56 23.82
N PRO A 672 19.27 -25.75 25.04
CA PRO A 672 18.74 -24.66 25.87
C PRO A 672 19.73 -23.52 26.11
N ASP A 673 20.99 -23.87 26.40
CA ASP A 673 22.01 -22.90 26.81
C ASP A 673 22.88 -22.42 25.65
N PHE A 674 22.66 -22.89 24.42
CA PHE A 674 23.56 -22.61 23.29
C PHE A 674 23.75 -21.11 23.07
N TYR A 675 22.67 -20.36 22.88
CA TYR A 675 22.75 -18.92 22.59
C TYR A 675 23.24 -18.08 23.79
N SER A 676 23.06 -18.58 25.01
CA SER A 676 23.62 -17.94 26.21
C SER A 676 25.11 -18.23 26.35
N ALA A 677 25.57 -19.44 26.05
CA ALA A 677 26.98 -19.82 26.04
C ALA A 677 27.78 -19.08 24.96
N LEU A 678 27.16 -18.74 23.82
CA LEU A 678 27.79 -17.90 22.79
C LEU A 678 28.23 -16.53 23.35
N ASN A 679 27.52 -15.99 24.33
CA ASN A 679 27.85 -14.72 24.99
C ASN A 679 29.08 -14.82 25.91
N GLU A 680 29.53 -16.05 26.22
CA GLU A 680 30.69 -16.33 27.06
C GLU A 680 31.90 -16.79 26.25
N MET A 681 31.74 -16.93 24.92
CA MET A 681 32.84 -17.33 24.05
C MET A 681 33.97 -16.30 24.10
N LYS A 682 35.16 -16.78 24.45
CA LYS A 682 36.40 -16.01 24.39
C LYS A 682 37.29 -16.57 23.31
N PHE A 683 38.02 -15.67 22.67
CA PHE A 683 39.08 -16.05 21.74
C PHE A 683 40.27 -16.59 22.52
N VAL A 684 40.87 -17.67 22.01
CA VAL A 684 42.12 -18.21 22.56
C VAL A 684 43.27 -17.35 22.05
N GLU A 685 44.13 -16.87 22.95
CA GLU A 685 45.35 -16.16 22.57
C GLU A 685 46.30 -17.13 21.85
N GLY A 686 46.74 -16.79 20.62
CA GLY A 686 47.90 -17.42 19.98
C GLY A 686 47.70 -18.32 18.76
N THR A 687 46.61 -18.22 18.00
CA THR A 687 46.45 -19.00 16.73
C THR A 687 45.98 -18.20 15.52
N THR A 688 46.43 -16.95 15.37
CA THR A 688 46.40 -16.25 14.07
C THR A 688 47.71 -16.38 13.35
#